data_AF-A0A423X5J5-F1
#
_entry.id   AF-A0A423X5J5-F1
#
_cell.length_a   1.000
_cell.length_b   1.000
_cell.length_c   1.000
_cell.angle_alpha   90.00
_cell.angle_beta   90.00
_cell.angle_gamma   90.00
#
_symmetry.space_group_name_H-M   'P 1'
#
loop_
_entity.id
_entity.type
_entity.pdbx_description
1 polymer ?
#
loop_
_entity_poly.entity_id
_entity_poly.type
_entity_poly.pdbx_seq_one_letter_code
_entity_poly.pdbx_strand_id
1 'polypeptide(L)'
;MAVKPITTELGHSAPPEGPHTITFHIPGWETGMRFRDGDLTIHSRLRSVYPRLAPFGLVRQLSTAIGQKLGVPENTGVLMFTDPAAFAVHREYALSEHRKEEHRLTEGELAFRVVDIHGTRLYCVTHPTTKTKGVIGVWQNAGIGISSRTAEELLKHVDNSDDDDDDGFRIVEWSGEHLDDVPPPTYLPQCEAHGKLRQRISDLLHRAPIDPENVKVTPDDVYLYQTGMAAIYRLHDVLTRQREPGGTVLVLGSIFHNTFHLFEESAGGMKHFGRCDAGAGVMDEVEEYLDAHYRQGRTVSYAFLEFPSNPILVSAELGRLRGITARHAIPLVVDDTVGSFCNIDVLPVADVLISSCTKSFSGYADVMCGSLVLNPLSPFYPVLKSALAAGFRNEFFSGDAERLLANSEDYLPRSTILNRNAAALASYLSSSAATPSSSSSSSSPIKQVLYPTTSDTRPNYESLMRPATPDFTPGYGCLLSVEFHTVDTARVFYDNLHFHCGPHLGGHRTLAMPFNATLFGADPVQMAYHAAYGAGPEQVRISVGLEDEGEILAAVGEALARAEEFHRTGEEGVGGVGEVVVAVEETPEAVTLLIFLLAPSPATVIEPSISRARTHSANSLGSTGTPAASASFLLTSAYLTTWPPAVISSRSFSTAPFMSSLLLRSAALVPSVRSDMSMRPCESVAAVLSADLMSRSASRTSSRVTSVDRRILACASASRIIDSSCRVVAVMRFSAERTSWPSLRISTYASTNCLAASCVMVGWMLARA
;
A
#
# COMPACT_ATOMS: atom_id res chain seq x y z
N MET A 1 -9.81 20.02 22.74
CA MET A 1 -8.58 19.64 23.48
C MET A 1 -7.43 20.51 22.99
N ALA A 2 -6.30 20.58 23.70
CA ALA A 2 -5.09 21.15 23.12
C ALA A 2 -4.51 20.14 22.11
N VAL A 3 -4.18 20.58 20.91
CA VAL A 3 -3.55 19.70 19.90
C VAL A 3 -2.10 19.42 20.33
N LYS A 4 -1.67 18.17 20.20
CA LYS A 4 -0.30 17.76 20.56
C LYS A 4 0.57 17.86 19.30
N PRO A 5 1.61 18.71 19.27
CA PRO A 5 2.51 18.76 18.13
C PRO A 5 3.31 17.46 18.02
N ILE A 6 3.65 17.06 16.80
CA ILE A 6 4.56 15.95 16.54
C ILE A 6 6.00 16.40 16.83
N THR A 7 6.69 15.66 17.70
CA THR A 7 8.10 15.90 18.05
C THR A 7 9.05 14.90 17.39
N THR A 8 8.55 14.08 16.45
CA THR A 8 9.37 13.17 15.64
C THR A 8 10.20 13.99 14.67
N GLU A 9 11.51 13.77 14.61
CA GLU A 9 12.38 14.46 13.65
C GLU A 9 12.15 13.97 12.21
N LEU A 10 12.47 14.82 11.22
CA LEU A 10 12.43 14.44 9.81
C LEU A 10 13.31 13.21 9.56
N GLY A 11 12.73 12.22 8.87
CA GLY A 11 13.40 10.97 8.50
C GLY A 11 13.31 9.85 9.53
N HIS A 12 12.82 10.13 10.74
CA HIS A 12 12.53 9.12 11.76
C HIS A 12 11.15 8.48 11.56
N SER A 13 10.95 7.32 12.18
CA SER A 13 9.71 6.55 12.16
C SER A 13 8.64 7.10 13.12
N ALA A 14 7.38 6.71 12.91
CA ALA A 14 6.33 6.99 13.89
C ALA A 14 6.56 6.14 15.17
N PRO A 15 6.41 6.71 16.39
CA PRO A 15 6.79 6.03 17.62
C PRO A 15 5.84 4.88 18.00
N PRO A 16 6.36 3.76 18.53
CA PRO A 16 7.77 3.50 18.86
C PRO A 16 8.61 3.19 17.62
N GLU A 17 9.77 3.84 17.48
CA GLU A 17 10.74 3.57 16.43
C GLU A 17 11.61 2.35 16.78
N GLY A 18 12.04 1.59 15.77
CA GLY A 18 12.88 0.41 15.94
C GLY A 18 13.46 -0.10 14.61
N PRO A 19 14.38 -1.08 14.64
CA PRO A 19 15.16 -1.51 13.47
C PRO A 19 14.34 -2.08 12.30
N HIS A 20 13.08 -2.46 12.54
CA HIS A 20 12.18 -3.00 11.52
C HIS A 20 10.97 -2.11 11.22
N THR A 21 10.86 -0.93 11.82
CA THR A 21 9.71 -0.06 11.53
C THR A 21 9.73 0.39 10.07
N ILE A 22 8.56 0.41 9.46
CA ILE A 22 8.37 0.64 8.02
C ILE A 22 7.67 1.96 7.70
N THR A 23 7.59 2.87 8.68
CA THR A 23 7.13 4.25 8.50
C THR A 23 8.30 5.22 8.53
N PHE A 24 8.08 6.41 7.96
CA PHE A 24 8.96 7.56 8.10
C PHE A 24 8.09 8.81 8.27
N HIS A 25 8.69 9.91 8.74
CA HIS A 25 8.07 11.21 8.88
C HIS A 25 8.80 12.23 7.99
N ILE A 26 8.11 12.74 6.97
CA ILE A 26 8.56 13.86 6.13
C ILE A 26 7.53 15.00 6.25
N PRO A 27 7.68 15.89 7.25
CA PRO A 27 6.74 16.99 7.49
C PRO A 27 6.87 18.10 6.45
N GLY A 28 5.74 18.74 6.12
CA GLY A 28 5.68 19.86 5.17
C GLY A 28 5.48 19.42 3.71
N TRP A 29 4.58 20.10 3.00
CA TRP A 29 4.22 19.80 1.60
C TRP A 29 5.43 19.91 0.68
N GLU A 30 6.15 21.03 0.77
CA GLU A 30 7.35 21.31 -0.03
C GLU A 30 8.48 20.31 0.25
N THR A 31 8.67 19.92 1.52
CA THR A 31 9.58 18.84 1.89
C THR A 31 9.21 17.52 1.21
N GLY A 32 7.90 17.21 1.13
CA GLY A 32 7.39 16.04 0.41
C GLY A 32 7.64 16.10 -1.10
N MET A 33 7.51 17.28 -1.73
CA MET A 33 7.82 17.46 -3.16
C MET A 33 9.32 17.32 -3.43
N ARG A 34 10.17 17.96 -2.63
CA ARG A 34 11.64 17.82 -2.71
C ARG A 34 12.10 16.38 -2.47
N PHE A 35 11.44 15.64 -1.57
CA PHE A 35 11.71 14.22 -1.36
C PHE A 35 11.41 13.38 -2.60
N ARG A 36 10.25 13.58 -3.24
CA ARG A 36 9.86 12.98 -4.53
C ARG A 36 10.89 13.29 -5.62
N ASP A 37 11.35 14.53 -5.69
CA ASP A 37 12.29 15.01 -6.71
C ASP A 37 13.74 14.56 -6.45
N GLY A 38 13.99 13.83 -5.36
CA GLY A 38 15.27 13.16 -5.08
C GLY A 38 16.28 14.02 -4.33
N ASP A 39 15.84 15.04 -3.58
CA ASP A 39 16.71 15.94 -2.84
C ASP A 39 17.60 15.21 -1.81
N LEU A 40 18.91 15.16 -2.10
CA LEU A 40 19.91 14.47 -1.29
C LEU A 40 20.02 15.01 0.14
N THR A 41 19.65 16.26 0.40
CA THR A 41 19.64 16.85 1.75
C THR A 41 18.51 16.28 2.63
N ILE A 42 17.43 15.80 2.01
CA ILE A 42 16.33 15.11 2.69
C ILE A 42 16.66 13.61 2.79
N HIS A 43 17.09 12.99 1.69
CA HIS A 43 17.40 11.55 1.64
C HIS A 43 18.53 11.15 2.61
N SER A 44 19.53 12.02 2.84
CA SER A 44 20.62 11.77 3.80
C SER A 44 20.20 11.85 5.28
N ARG A 45 19.06 12.48 5.58
CA ARG A 45 18.49 12.58 6.93
C ARG A 45 17.60 11.41 7.32
N LEU A 46 17.24 10.53 6.38
CA LEU A 46 16.42 9.34 6.67
C LEU A 46 17.11 8.44 7.71
N ARG A 47 16.31 7.92 8.64
CA ARG A 47 16.69 6.98 9.71
C ARG A 47 15.80 5.74 9.74
N SER A 48 14.56 5.86 9.27
CA SER A 48 13.68 4.74 8.95
C SER A 48 13.09 4.93 7.55
N VAL A 49 12.91 3.84 6.80
CA VAL A 49 12.29 3.79 5.46
C VAL A 49 11.63 2.42 5.31
N TYR A 50 10.47 2.35 4.64
CA TYR A 50 9.84 1.09 4.21
C TYR A 50 10.84 0.26 3.36
N PRO A 51 11.37 -0.91 3.81
CA PRO A 51 12.51 -1.57 3.15
C PRO A 51 12.24 -2.04 1.71
N ARG A 52 10.97 -2.19 1.33
CA ARG A 52 10.56 -2.44 -0.07
C ARG A 52 10.87 -1.26 -1.01
N LEU A 53 11.04 -0.03 -0.51
CA LEU A 53 11.40 1.13 -1.34
C LEU A 53 12.88 1.10 -1.76
N ALA A 54 13.77 0.62 -0.90
CA ALA A 54 15.18 0.37 -1.21
C ALA A 54 15.82 -0.43 -0.06
N PRO A 55 16.93 -1.15 -0.31
CA PRO A 55 17.81 -1.64 0.75
C PRO A 55 18.18 -0.50 1.72
N PHE A 56 17.66 -0.59 2.95
CA PHE A 56 17.79 0.45 3.97
C PHE A 56 18.04 -0.18 5.34
N GLY A 57 18.65 0.57 6.26
CA GLY A 57 18.98 0.08 7.61
C GLY A 57 19.80 -1.22 7.56
N LEU A 58 19.34 -2.25 8.27
CA LEU A 58 19.96 -3.58 8.30
C LEU A 58 20.10 -4.21 6.91
N VAL A 59 19.14 -4.01 6.00
CA VAL A 59 19.22 -4.54 4.62
C VAL A 59 20.36 -3.89 3.84
N ARG A 60 20.62 -2.59 4.08
CA ARG A 60 21.77 -1.90 3.48
C ARG A 60 23.09 -2.35 4.10
N GLN A 61 23.12 -2.61 5.41
CA GLN A 61 24.30 -3.14 6.10
C GLN A 61 24.67 -4.52 5.52
N LEU A 62 23.71 -5.42 5.37
CA LEU A 62 23.94 -6.74 4.75
C LEU A 62 24.41 -6.61 3.29
N SER A 63 23.77 -5.76 2.49
CA SER A 63 24.19 -5.45 1.11
C SER A 63 25.66 -5.00 1.04
N THR A 64 26.09 -4.12 1.95
CA THR A 64 27.48 -3.64 2.04
C THR A 64 28.44 -4.74 2.48
N ALA A 65 28.09 -5.53 3.50
CA ALA A 65 28.95 -6.61 4.01
C ALA A 65 29.12 -7.73 2.97
N ILE A 66 28.06 -8.14 2.27
CA ILE A 66 28.14 -9.07 1.14
C ILE A 66 29.02 -8.48 0.02
N GLY A 67 28.86 -7.20 -0.31
CA GLY A 67 29.70 -6.53 -1.31
C GLY A 67 31.20 -6.58 -0.98
N GLN A 68 31.56 -6.35 0.29
CA GLN A 68 32.93 -6.46 0.77
C GLN A 68 33.48 -7.89 0.63
N LYS A 69 32.70 -8.91 1.03
CA LYS A 69 33.09 -10.34 0.91
C LYS A 69 33.21 -10.81 -0.54
N LEU A 70 32.37 -10.28 -1.43
CA LEU A 70 32.46 -10.51 -2.89
C LEU A 70 33.62 -9.77 -3.57
N GLY A 71 34.32 -8.87 -2.85
CA GLY A 71 35.40 -8.05 -3.41
C GLY A 71 34.96 -7.07 -4.50
N VAL A 72 33.68 -6.66 -4.53
CA VAL A 72 33.21 -5.70 -5.54
C VAL A 72 33.62 -4.26 -5.17
N PRO A 73 33.86 -3.37 -6.16
CA PRO A 73 34.19 -1.96 -5.90
C PRO A 73 33.14 -1.23 -5.05
N GLU A 74 33.55 -0.28 -4.20
CA GLU A 74 32.66 0.48 -3.30
C GLU A 74 31.50 1.22 -4.00
N ASN A 75 31.66 1.56 -5.28
CA ASN A 75 30.61 2.17 -6.11
C ASN A 75 29.67 1.14 -6.76
N THR A 76 29.65 -0.11 -6.29
CA THR A 76 28.76 -1.20 -6.73
C THR A 76 27.60 -1.38 -5.75
N GLY A 77 26.36 -1.35 -6.23
CA GLY A 77 25.19 -1.74 -5.44
C GLY A 77 25.02 -3.25 -5.43
N VAL A 78 24.45 -3.80 -4.36
CA VAL A 78 24.13 -5.24 -4.24
C VAL A 78 22.67 -5.39 -3.81
N LEU A 79 21.83 -5.93 -4.69
CA LEU A 79 20.44 -6.32 -4.38
C LEU A 79 20.39 -7.84 -4.12
N MET A 80 19.61 -8.28 -3.14
CA MET A 80 19.63 -9.67 -2.64
C MET A 80 18.24 -10.30 -2.68
N PHE A 81 18.14 -11.52 -3.22
CA PHE A 81 16.87 -12.24 -3.42
C PHE A 81 16.98 -13.70 -2.98
N THR A 82 15.84 -14.33 -2.67
CA THR A 82 15.74 -15.74 -2.25
C THR A 82 15.45 -16.73 -3.38
N ASP A 83 15.13 -16.23 -4.58
CA ASP A 83 14.76 -17.01 -5.75
C ASP A 83 15.68 -16.67 -6.94
N PRO A 84 16.28 -17.68 -7.63
CA PRO A 84 17.11 -17.47 -8.82
C PRO A 84 16.41 -16.75 -9.98
N ALA A 85 15.07 -16.83 -10.08
CA ALA A 85 14.28 -16.14 -11.09
C ALA A 85 14.52 -14.62 -11.09
N ALA A 86 14.93 -14.05 -9.95
CA ALA A 86 15.33 -12.65 -9.85
C ALA A 86 16.42 -12.28 -10.89
N PHE A 87 17.35 -13.16 -11.24
CA PHE A 87 18.41 -12.85 -12.22
C PHE A 87 17.86 -12.59 -13.63
N ALA A 88 17.01 -13.48 -14.14
CA ALA A 88 16.36 -13.31 -15.44
C ALA A 88 15.53 -12.03 -15.48
N VAL A 89 14.73 -11.79 -14.43
CA VAL A 89 13.87 -10.61 -14.31
C VAL A 89 14.68 -9.31 -14.24
N HIS A 90 15.81 -9.28 -13.50
CA HIS A 90 16.69 -8.12 -13.50
C HIS A 90 17.36 -7.91 -14.85
N ARG A 91 17.78 -8.97 -15.55
CA ARG A 91 18.38 -8.85 -16.89
C ARG A 91 17.39 -8.24 -17.88
N GLU A 92 16.17 -8.74 -17.93
CA GLU A 92 15.12 -8.19 -18.79
C GLU A 92 14.81 -6.73 -18.43
N TYR A 93 14.53 -6.45 -17.16
CA TYR A 93 14.17 -5.11 -16.68
C TYR A 93 15.29 -4.06 -16.89
N ALA A 94 16.54 -4.42 -16.60
CA ALA A 94 17.69 -3.51 -16.65
C ALA A 94 18.11 -3.10 -18.06
N LEU A 95 17.96 -4.03 -19.03
CA LEU A 95 18.33 -3.84 -20.44
C LEU A 95 17.18 -3.29 -21.29
N SER A 96 15.94 -3.35 -20.78
CA SER A 96 14.73 -2.93 -21.47
C SER A 96 14.75 -1.49 -21.99
N GLU A 97 14.28 -1.28 -23.22
CA GLU A 97 14.10 0.04 -23.83
C GLU A 97 13.08 0.92 -23.07
N HIS A 98 12.26 0.34 -22.19
CA HIS A 98 11.39 1.08 -21.28
C HIS A 98 12.16 1.86 -20.20
N ARG A 99 13.47 1.64 -20.00
CA ARG A 99 14.29 2.41 -19.06
C ARG A 99 14.89 3.64 -19.74
N LYS A 100 14.87 4.79 -19.05
CA LYS A 100 15.54 6.02 -19.50
C LYS A 100 17.00 5.71 -19.83
N GLU A 101 17.49 6.21 -20.97
CA GLU A 101 18.83 5.88 -21.50
C GLU A 101 19.96 6.09 -20.49
N GLU A 102 19.91 7.17 -19.71
CA GLU A 102 20.84 7.46 -18.62
C GLU A 102 20.87 6.38 -17.52
N HIS A 103 19.76 5.71 -17.26
CA HIS A 103 19.62 4.68 -16.21
C HIS A 103 19.69 3.25 -16.73
N ARG A 104 19.37 3.01 -18.01
CA ARG A 104 19.43 1.70 -18.66
C ARG A 104 20.84 1.13 -18.62
N LEU A 105 20.97 -0.17 -18.40
CA LEU A 105 22.24 -0.87 -18.28
C LEU A 105 22.59 -1.59 -19.59
N THR A 106 23.86 -1.97 -19.71
CA THR A 106 24.37 -2.94 -20.68
C THR A 106 24.67 -4.27 -19.97
N GLU A 107 24.79 -5.37 -20.72
CA GLU A 107 25.10 -6.71 -20.16
C GLU A 107 26.37 -6.71 -19.28
N GLY A 108 27.40 -5.93 -19.64
CA GLY A 108 28.64 -5.84 -18.86
C GLY A 108 28.54 -4.99 -17.58
N GLU A 109 27.46 -4.23 -17.39
CA GLU A 109 27.19 -3.46 -16.17
C GLU A 109 26.32 -4.22 -15.16
N LEU A 110 25.80 -5.40 -15.52
CA LEU A 110 25.01 -6.25 -14.65
C LEU A 110 25.78 -7.54 -14.39
N ALA A 111 25.97 -7.89 -13.11
CA ALA A 111 26.60 -9.15 -12.74
C ALA A 111 25.80 -9.87 -11.66
N PHE A 112 25.88 -11.20 -11.71
CA PHE A 112 25.15 -12.11 -10.84
C PHE A 112 26.13 -12.88 -9.96
N ARG A 113 25.82 -13.01 -8.68
CA ARG A 113 26.62 -13.74 -7.68
C ARG A 113 25.68 -14.53 -6.79
N VAL A 114 26.08 -15.74 -6.39
CA VAL A 114 25.32 -16.56 -5.45
C VAL A 114 26.16 -16.72 -4.19
N VAL A 115 25.57 -16.48 -3.03
CA VAL A 115 26.22 -16.62 -1.72
C VAL A 115 25.32 -17.43 -0.79
N ASP A 116 25.92 -18.21 0.09
CA ASP A 116 25.24 -18.87 1.20
C ASP A 116 25.69 -18.20 2.51
N ILE A 117 24.74 -17.97 3.42
CA ILE A 117 24.96 -17.43 4.76
C ILE A 117 24.00 -18.15 5.70
N HIS A 118 24.47 -18.83 6.75
CA HIS A 118 23.60 -19.53 7.73
C HIS A 118 22.49 -20.37 7.05
N GLY A 119 22.89 -21.30 6.16
CA GLY A 119 21.98 -22.14 5.36
C GLY A 119 21.09 -21.41 4.32
N THR A 120 21.13 -20.08 4.26
CA THR A 120 20.29 -19.26 3.38
C THR A 120 21.06 -18.87 2.12
N ARG A 121 20.60 -19.36 0.97
CA ARG A 121 21.13 -18.96 -0.34
C ARG A 121 20.52 -17.64 -0.80
N LEU A 122 21.39 -16.68 -1.10
CA LEU A 122 21.03 -15.39 -1.67
C LEU A 122 21.55 -15.24 -3.10
N TYR A 123 20.66 -14.76 -3.97
CA TYR A 123 20.90 -14.36 -5.34
C TYR A 123 21.19 -12.87 -5.36
N CYS A 124 22.47 -12.53 -5.52
CA CYS A 124 22.98 -11.17 -5.48
C CYS A 124 23.09 -10.61 -6.90
N VAL A 125 22.36 -9.52 -7.16
CA VAL A 125 22.46 -8.73 -8.38
C VAL A 125 23.34 -7.52 -8.09
N THR A 126 24.44 -7.39 -8.83
CA THR A 126 25.43 -6.32 -8.65
C THR A 126 25.46 -5.38 -9.85
N HIS A 127 25.50 -4.07 -9.59
CA HIS A 127 25.37 -3.02 -10.62
C HIS A 127 26.10 -1.73 -10.22
N PRO A 128 26.52 -0.85 -11.16
CA PRO A 128 27.01 0.49 -10.84
C PRO A 128 25.98 1.30 -10.07
N THR A 129 26.34 1.85 -8.90
CA THR A 129 25.45 2.66 -8.06
C THR A 129 24.79 3.83 -8.82
N THR A 130 25.49 4.44 -9.77
CA THR A 130 24.97 5.48 -10.68
C THR A 130 23.80 5.02 -11.55
N LYS A 131 23.70 3.71 -11.83
CA LYS A 131 22.64 3.06 -12.61
C LYS A 131 21.52 2.46 -11.75
N THR A 132 21.52 2.67 -10.42
CA THR A 132 20.55 2.02 -9.49
C THR A 132 19.08 2.19 -9.91
N LYS A 133 18.68 3.36 -10.43
CA LYS A 133 17.31 3.61 -10.93
C LYS A 133 16.89 2.66 -12.07
N GLY A 134 17.85 2.11 -12.82
CA GLY A 134 17.62 1.13 -13.89
C GLY A 134 17.43 -0.32 -13.42
N VAL A 135 17.74 -0.66 -12.16
CA VAL A 135 17.58 -2.03 -11.62
C VAL A 135 16.62 -2.12 -10.44
N ILE A 136 16.49 -1.06 -9.63
CA ILE A 136 15.77 -1.09 -8.34
C ILE A 136 14.27 -1.35 -8.48
N GLY A 137 13.70 -1.20 -9.67
CA GLY A 137 12.28 -1.47 -9.92
C GLY A 137 11.88 -2.93 -9.70
N VAL A 138 12.77 -3.91 -9.84
CA VAL A 138 12.42 -5.29 -9.48
C VAL A 138 12.28 -5.44 -7.95
N TRP A 139 13.19 -4.83 -7.18
CA TRP A 139 13.07 -4.75 -5.72
C TRP A 139 11.79 -4.04 -5.28
N GLN A 140 11.44 -2.92 -5.92
CA GLN A 140 10.30 -2.08 -5.58
C GLN A 140 8.96 -2.65 -6.07
N ASN A 141 8.82 -2.87 -7.38
CA ASN A 141 7.57 -3.20 -8.06
C ASN A 141 7.17 -4.66 -7.84
N ALA A 142 8.11 -5.62 -7.98
CA ALA A 142 7.81 -7.01 -7.64
C ALA A 142 7.84 -7.25 -6.11
N GLY A 143 8.61 -6.46 -5.35
CA GLY A 143 8.58 -6.53 -3.88
C GLY A 143 9.14 -7.83 -3.28
N ILE A 144 9.99 -8.53 -4.03
CA ILE A 144 10.58 -9.85 -3.73
C ILE A 144 11.95 -9.78 -3.03
N GLY A 145 12.40 -8.57 -2.64
CA GLY A 145 13.63 -8.39 -1.84
C GLY A 145 13.50 -8.93 -0.41
N ILE A 146 14.64 -9.17 0.24
CA ILE A 146 14.68 -9.64 1.63
C ILE A 146 14.18 -8.60 2.65
N SER A 147 13.70 -9.08 3.81
CA SER A 147 13.23 -8.21 4.90
C SER A 147 14.38 -7.69 5.77
N SER A 148 14.10 -6.71 6.63
CA SER A 148 15.06 -6.26 7.65
C SER A 148 15.32 -7.28 8.75
N ARG A 149 14.41 -8.24 9.01
CA ARG A 149 14.65 -9.35 9.96
C ARG A 149 15.49 -10.46 9.34
N THR A 150 15.27 -10.78 8.06
CA THR A 150 16.20 -11.65 7.31
C THR A 150 17.60 -11.04 7.32
N ALA A 151 17.71 -9.73 7.08
CA ALA A 151 19.00 -9.04 7.12
C ALA A 151 19.63 -9.04 8.52
N GLU A 152 18.85 -8.84 9.58
CA GLU A 152 19.32 -8.93 10.97
C GLU A 152 19.89 -10.30 11.31
N GLU A 153 19.22 -11.37 10.87
CA GLU A 153 19.67 -12.74 11.15
C GLU A 153 21.00 -13.02 10.45
N LEU A 154 21.04 -12.84 9.13
CA LEU A 154 22.21 -13.19 8.33
C LEU A 154 23.44 -12.34 8.69
N LEU A 155 23.27 -11.08 9.08
CA LEU A 155 24.37 -10.20 9.52
C LEU A 155 25.21 -10.80 10.67
N LYS A 156 24.63 -11.63 11.53
CA LYS A 156 25.36 -12.29 12.63
C LYS A 156 26.39 -13.32 12.14
N HIS A 157 26.26 -13.78 10.89
CA HIS A 157 27.04 -14.87 10.31
C HIS A 157 27.92 -14.44 9.12
N VAL A 158 27.78 -13.21 8.59
CA VAL A 158 28.59 -12.71 7.46
C VAL A 158 30.09 -12.69 7.75
N ASP A 159 30.46 -12.41 9.01
CA ASP A 159 31.85 -12.35 9.45
C ASP A 159 32.40 -13.65 10.04
N ASN A 160 31.57 -14.69 10.17
CA ASN A 160 32.03 -16.01 10.57
C ASN A 160 32.79 -16.65 9.39
N SER A 161 34.09 -16.90 9.62
CA SER A 161 35.03 -17.45 8.64
C SER A 161 35.59 -18.82 9.05
N ASP A 162 34.91 -19.52 9.95
CA ASP A 162 35.34 -20.84 10.40
C ASP A 162 34.99 -21.87 9.32
N ASP A 163 36.00 -22.31 8.55
CA ASP A 163 35.88 -23.21 7.39
C ASP A 163 35.27 -24.60 7.72
N ASP A 164 35.11 -24.94 9.00
CA ASP A 164 34.66 -26.24 9.50
C ASP A 164 33.15 -26.33 9.80
N ASP A 165 32.40 -25.21 9.86
CA ASP A 165 30.95 -25.19 10.12
C ASP A 165 30.15 -24.63 8.92
N ASP A 166 29.04 -25.28 8.55
CA ASP A 166 28.16 -24.99 7.39
C ASP A 166 27.30 -23.70 7.59
N ASP A 167 27.78 -22.79 8.43
CA ASP A 167 27.02 -21.71 9.08
C ASP A 167 27.54 -20.30 8.74
N GLY A 168 28.76 -20.19 8.19
CA GLY A 168 29.41 -18.92 7.82
C GLY A 168 29.02 -18.37 6.44
N PHE A 169 29.75 -17.34 5.98
CA PHE A 169 29.61 -16.78 4.64
C PHE A 169 30.38 -17.60 3.60
N ARG A 170 29.72 -18.03 2.53
CA ARG A 170 30.34 -18.75 1.40
C ARG A 170 29.93 -18.17 0.05
N ILE A 171 30.88 -17.95 -0.86
CA ILE A 171 30.59 -17.71 -2.28
C ILE A 171 30.29 -19.06 -2.94
N VAL A 172 29.17 -19.16 -3.64
CA VAL A 172 28.79 -20.38 -4.38
C VAL A 172 29.38 -20.30 -5.78
N GLU A 173 30.38 -21.13 -6.05
CA GLU A 173 31.05 -21.22 -7.35
C GLU A 173 30.06 -21.57 -8.47
N TRP A 174 29.93 -20.67 -9.44
CA TRP A 174 29.09 -20.77 -10.63
C TRP A 174 29.64 -19.83 -11.70
N SER A 175 29.66 -20.26 -12.96
CA SER A 175 30.31 -19.51 -14.05
C SER A 175 29.63 -18.17 -14.35
N GLY A 176 28.33 -18.04 -14.05
CA GLY A 176 27.54 -16.85 -14.38
C GLY A 176 27.18 -16.70 -15.87
N GLU A 177 27.64 -17.60 -16.74
CA GLU A 177 27.49 -17.48 -18.20
C GLU A 177 26.07 -17.82 -18.70
N HIS A 178 25.38 -18.73 -18.01
CA HIS A 178 24.08 -19.27 -18.43
C HIS A 178 23.09 -19.23 -17.27
N LEU A 179 21.98 -18.49 -17.44
CA LEU A 179 20.94 -18.36 -16.41
C LEU A 179 20.08 -19.61 -16.25
N ASP A 180 20.19 -20.58 -17.15
CA ASP A 180 19.52 -21.88 -17.05
C ASP A 180 20.23 -22.82 -16.04
N ASP A 181 21.52 -22.57 -15.76
CA ASP A 181 22.37 -23.39 -14.88
C ASP A 181 22.62 -22.73 -13.50
N VAL A 182 21.73 -21.83 -13.06
CA VAL A 182 21.86 -21.12 -11.77
C VAL A 182 21.78 -22.12 -10.60
N PRO A 183 22.68 -22.05 -9.59
CA PRO A 183 22.65 -22.93 -8.42
C PRO A 183 21.27 -22.96 -7.75
N PRO A 184 20.75 -24.14 -7.38
CA PRO A 184 19.38 -24.27 -6.90
C PRO A 184 19.18 -23.59 -5.53
N PRO A 185 18.01 -22.98 -5.28
CA PRO A 185 17.70 -22.25 -4.04
C PRO A 185 17.53 -23.17 -2.85
N THR A 186 17.96 -22.71 -1.66
CA THR A 186 17.61 -23.35 -0.39
C THR A 186 16.24 -22.93 0.11
N TYR A 187 15.76 -21.74 -0.30
CA TYR A 187 14.56 -21.05 0.21
C TYR A 187 14.59 -20.84 1.74
N LEU A 188 13.56 -20.19 2.29
CA LEU A 188 13.45 -19.97 3.73
C LEU A 188 12.62 -21.09 4.40
N PRO A 189 13.06 -21.64 5.55
CA PRO A 189 12.32 -22.69 6.23
C PRO A 189 10.96 -22.17 6.74
N GLN A 190 9.91 -22.99 6.62
CA GLN A 190 8.63 -22.70 7.27
C GLN A 190 8.69 -23.05 8.76
N CYS A 191 8.09 -22.20 9.59
CA CYS A 191 7.85 -22.44 11.02
C CYS A 191 6.35 -22.50 11.34
N GLU A 192 6.00 -22.89 12.57
CA GLU A 192 4.62 -23.02 13.03
C GLU A 192 3.78 -21.74 12.81
N ALA A 193 4.40 -20.56 12.92
CA ALA A 193 3.72 -19.27 12.73
C ALA A 193 3.15 -19.11 11.31
N HIS A 194 3.80 -19.67 10.28
CA HIS A 194 3.27 -19.68 8.92
C HIS A 194 1.94 -20.44 8.83
N GLY A 195 1.86 -21.61 9.48
CA GLY A 195 0.64 -22.42 9.54
C GLY A 195 -0.47 -21.70 10.32
N LYS A 196 -0.14 -21.12 11.48
CA LYS A 196 -1.08 -20.34 12.30
C LYS A 196 -1.61 -19.09 11.59
N LEU A 197 -0.79 -18.42 10.77
CA LEU A 197 -1.22 -17.29 9.94
C LEU A 197 -2.20 -17.73 8.83
N ARG A 198 -1.89 -18.82 8.11
CA ARG A 198 -2.79 -19.39 7.10
C ARG A 198 -4.13 -19.80 7.71
N GLN A 199 -4.11 -20.42 8.89
CA GLN A 199 -5.30 -20.73 9.68
C GLN A 199 -6.08 -19.47 10.06
N ARG A 200 -5.41 -18.44 10.64
CA ARG A 200 -6.07 -17.19 11.05
C ARG A 200 -6.74 -16.46 9.88
N ILE A 201 -6.12 -16.46 8.69
CA ILE A 201 -6.72 -15.88 7.48
C ILE A 201 -7.93 -16.70 7.03
N SER A 202 -7.81 -18.04 6.99
CA SER A 202 -8.94 -18.96 6.72
C SER A 202 -10.10 -18.74 7.69
N ASP A 203 -9.84 -18.60 8.99
CA ASP A 203 -10.82 -18.36 10.04
C ASP A 203 -11.51 -17.01 9.88
N LEU A 204 -10.76 -15.95 9.55
CA LEU A 204 -11.31 -14.61 9.28
C LEU A 204 -12.23 -14.58 8.06
N LEU A 205 -11.92 -15.35 7.01
CA LEU A 205 -12.78 -15.46 5.84
C LEU A 205 -14.09 -16.21 6.16
N HIS A 206 -14.03 -17.19 7.07
CA HIS A 206 -15.22 -17.85 7.64
C HIS A 206 -15.93 -17.03 8.73
N ARG A 207 -15.36 -15.91 9.20
CA ARG A 207 -15.98 -15.03 10.19
C ARG A 207 -17.03 -14.15 9.51
N ALA A 208 -18.30 -14.50 9.69
CA ALA A 208 -19.45 -13.81 9.10
C ALA A 208 -19.25 -13.46 7.61
N PRO A 209 -19.13 -14.46 6.72
CA PRO A 209 -19.26 -14.23 5.30
C PRO A 209 -20.70 -13.86 4.94
N ILE A 210 -20.87 -13.28 3.75
CA ILE A 210 -22.19 -12.93 3.21
C ILE A 210 -22.99 -14.18 2.88
N ASP A 211 -22.30 -15.22 2.40
CA ASP A 211 -22.85 -16.55 2.13
C ASP A 211 -22.06 -17.63 2.88
N PRO A 212 -22.50 -18.03 4.09
CA PRO A 212 -21.84 -19.07 4.88
C PRO A 212 -21.82 -20.45 4.23
N GLU A 213 -22.73 -20.74 3.30
CA GLU A 213 -22.73 -22.03 2.59
C GLU A 213 -21.66 -22.06 1.49
N ASN A 214 -21.23 -20.90 1.00
CA ASN A 214 -20.27 -20.75 -0.11
C ASN A 214 -18.87 -20.23 0.28
N VAL A 215 -18.46 -20.36 1.55
CA VAL A 215 -17.03 -20.28 1.91
C VAL A 215 -16.47 -21.68 2.15
N LYS A 216 -15.31 -21.96 1.52
CA LYS A 216 -14.64 -23.28 1.52
C LYS A 216 -13.11 -23.20 1.67
N VAL A 217 -12.56 -21.99 1.84
CA VAL A 217 -11.12 -21.72 1.90
C VAL A 217 -10.47 -22.47 3.07
N THR A 218 -9.52 -23.35 2.79
CA THR A 218 -8.71 -24.01 3.82
C THR A 218 -7.39 -23.27 4.04
N PRO A 219 -6.63 -23.56 5.11
CA PRO A 219 -5.29 -23.02 5.26
C PRO A 219 -4.36 -23.33 4.08
N ASP A 220 -4.57 -24.44 3.38
CA ASP A 220 -3.78 -24.83 2.20
C ASP A 220 -4.06 -23.93 0.98
N ASP A 221 -5.15 -23.16 0.99
CA ASP A 221 -5.53 -22.22 -0.07
C ASP A 221 -4.94 -20.81 0.14
N VAL A 222 -4.26 -20.60 1.26
CA VAL A 222 -3.62 -19.34 1.64
C VAL A 222 -2.11 -19.44 1.42
N TYR A 223 -1.57 -18.62 0.53
CA TYR A 223 -0.14 -18.48 0.26
C TYR A 223 0.37 -17.19 0.91
N LEU A 224 1.54 -17.24 1.54
CA LEU A 224 2.17 -16.12 2.22
C LEU A 224 3.47 -15.72 1.51
N TYR A 225 3.66 -14.42 1.33
CA TYR A 225 4.80 -13.82 0.64
C TYR A 225 5.38 -12.65 1.45
N GLN A 226 6.62 -12.26 1.15
CA GLN A 226 7.39 -11.21 1.82
C GLN A 226 6.65 -9.86 1.88
N THR A 227 5.90 -9.53 0.82
CA THR A 227 5.16 -8.27 0.70
C THR A 227 3.85 -8.48 -0.08
N GLY A 228 2.91 -7.52 0.02
CA GLY A 228 1.72 -7.49 -0.84
C GLY A 228 2.09 -7.47 -2.33
N MET A 229 3.13 -6.73 -2.71
CA MET A 229 3.62 -6.72 -4.08
C MET A 229 4.16 -8.09 -4.52
N ALA A 230 4.84 -8.83 -3.64
CA ALA A 230 5.30 -10.18 -3.96
C ALA A 230 4.12 -11.14 -4.23
N ALA A 231 3.03 -11.03 -3.46
CA ALA A 231 1.80 -11.80 -3.71
C ALA A 231 1.18 -11.46 -5.08
N ILE A 232 1.09 -10.17 -5.42
CA ILE A 232 0.60 -9.69 -6.73
C ILE A 232 1.51 -10.16 -7.87
N TYR A 233 2.82 -10.02 -7.71
CA TYR A 233 3.83 -10.37 -8.72
C TYR A 233 3.85 -11.87 -9.02
N ARG A 234 3.85 -12.71 -7.98
CA ARG A 234 3.83 -14.18 -8.14
C ARG A 234 2.51 -14.66 -8.75
N LEU A 235 1.39 -14.00 -8.44
CA LEU A 235 0.11 -14.27 -9.10
C LEU A 235 0.09 -13.81 -10.56
N HIS A 236 0.63 -12.63 -10.86
CA HIS A 236 0.75 -12.11 -12.22
C HIS A 236 1.53 -13.09 -13.11
N ASP A 237 2.71 -13.52 -12.65
CA ASP A 237 3.60 -14.47 -13.32
C ASP A 237 2.93 -15.83 -13.57
N VAL A 238 2.13 -16.32 -12.62
CA VAL A 238 1.31 -17.52 -12.81
C VAL A 238 0.23 -17.29 -13.88
N LEU A 239 -0.52 -16.18 -13.80
CA LEU A 239 -1.68 -15.93 -14.66
C LEU A 239 -1.33 -15.63 -16.12
N THR A 240 -0.22 -14.92 -16.38
CA THR A 240 0.21 -14.60 -17.76
C THR A 240 0.73 -15.84 -18.48
N ARG A 241 1.53 -16.69 -17.81
CA ARG A 241 2.03 -17.97 -18.36
C ARG A 241 0.94 -18.99 -18.68
N GLN A 242 -0.26 -18.90 -18.08
CA GLN A 242 -1.39 -19.76 -18.48
C GLN A 242 -1.99 -19.38 -19.85
N ARG A 243 -1.56 -18.28 -20.49
CA ARG A 243 -2.12 -17.79 -21.76
C ARG A 243 -1.07 -17.29 -22.74
N GLU A 244 -0.20 -18.17 -23.22
CA GLU A 244 0.78 -17.87 -24.28
C GLU A 244 0.15 -17.16 -25.50
N PRO A 245 0.77 -16.09 -26.07
CA PRO A 245 2.06 -15.49 -25.73
C PRO A 245 2.00 -14.40 -24.63
N GLY A 246 0.94 -14.41 -23.83
CA GLY A 246 0.54 -13.36 -22.89
C GLY A 246 -0.75 -12.68 -23.33
N GLY A 247 -1.77 -12.64 -22.46
CA GLY A 247 -2.98 -11.84 -22.65
C GLY A 247 -2.91 -10.50 -21.91
N THR A 248 -3.64 -9.50 -22.39
CA THR A 248 -3.74 -8.18 -21.75
C THR A 248 -4.27 -8.29 -20.31
N VAL A 249 -3.72 -7.50 -19.39
CA VAL A 249 -4.27 -7.35 -18.03
C VAL A 249 -5.40 -6.32 -18.05
N LEU A 250 -6.59 -6.70 -17.58
CA LEU A 250 -7.71 -5.78 -17.44
C LEU A 250 -7.69 -5.17 -16.04
N VAL A 251 -7.65 -3.85 -15.92
CA VAL A 251 -7.57 -3.14 -14.62
C VAL A 251 -8.72 -2.16 -14.49
N LEU A 252 -9.39 -2.15 -13.33
CA LEU A 252 -10.49 -1.24 -13.02
C LEU A 252 -10.20 -0.42 -11.76
N GLY A 253 -10.61 0.84 -11.76
CA GLY A 253 -10.43 1.76 -10.64
C GLY A 253 -8.98 2.19 -10.41
N SER A 254 -8.76 3.05 -9.41
CA SER A 254 -7.39 3.36 -8.96
C SER A 254 -6.76 2.13 -8.30
N ILE A 255 -5.52 1.83 -8.66
CA ILE A 255 -4.71 0.77 -8.05
C ILE A 255 -3.38 1.35 -7.56
N PHE A 256 -2.75 0.67 -6.61
CA PHE A 256 -1.49 1.06 -6.01
C PHE A 256 -0.39 1.23 -7.07
N HIS A 257 0.33 2.35 -7.02
CA HIS A 257 1.29 2.77 -8.06
C HIS A 257 2.29 1.69 -8.52
N ASN A 258 2.86 0.87 -7.63
CA ASN A 258 3.75 -0.21 -8.03
C ASN A 258 3.04 -1.35 -8.77
N THR A 259 1.75 -1.61 -8.45
CA THR A 259 0.89 -2.54 -9.19
C THR A 259 0.60 -2.00 -10.58
N PHE A 260 0.37 -0.70 -10.71
CA PHE A 260 0.19 -0.03 -12.00
C PHE A 260 1.42 -0.20 -12.89
N HIS A 261 2.61 0.14 -12.38
CA HIS A 261 3.87 -0.03 -13.14
C HIS A 261 4.16 -1.50 -13.51
N LEU A 262 3.87 -2.45 -12.61
CA LEU A 262 4.03 -3.87 -12.88
C LEU A 262 3.14 -4.34 -14.05
N PHE A 263 1.92 -3.82 -14.16
CA PHE A 263 1.00 -4.22 -15.23
C PHE A 263 1.20 -3.43 -16.53
N GLU A 264 1.63 -2.16 -16.44
CA GLU A 264 2.06 -1.34 -17.58
C GLU A 264 3.22 -1.97 -18.35
N GLU A 265 4.19 -2.55 -17.63
CA GLU A 265 5.37 -3.23 -18.20
C GLU A 265 5.12 -4.71 -18.55
N SER A 266 3.89 -5.22 -18.44
CA SER A 266 3.56 -6.61 -18.78
C SER A 266 3.60 -6.86 -20.29
N ALA A 267 4.13 -8.02 -20.73
CA ALA A 267 4.25 -8.39 -22.14
C ALA A 267 2.92 -8.38 -22.93
N GLY A 268 1.79 -8.70 -22.29
CA GLY A 268 0.44 -8.60 -22.89
C GLY A 268 -0.16 -7.19 -22.87
N GLY A 269 0.53 -6.23 -22.24
CA GLY A 269 0.06 -4.89 -21.93
C GLY A 269 -1.07 -4.84 -20.90
N MET A 270 -1.47 -3.62 -20.54
CA MET A 270 -2.61 -3.34 -19.65
C MET A 270 -3.69 -2.55 -20.39
N LYS A 271 -4.96 -2.92 -20.16
CA LYS A 271 -6.13 -2.07 -20.45
C LYS A 271 -6.70 -1.58 -19.13
N HIS A 272 -6.51 -0.30 -18.86
CA HIS A 272 -7.03 0.37 -17.67
C HIS A 272 -8.38 1.07 -17.93
N PHE A 273 -9.28 0.95 -16.96
CA PHE A 273 -10.58 1.61 -16.84
C PHE A 273 -10.66 2.29 -15.46
N GLY A 274 -9.95 3.41 -15.29
CA GLY A 274 -9.75 4.02 -13.96
C GLY A 274 -10.99 4.67 -13.35
N ARG A 275 -11.94 5.15 -14.16
CA ARG A 275 -13.12 5.87 -13.66
C ARG A 275 -14.26 4.91 -13.34
N CYS A 276 -14.47 4.62 -12.06
CA CYS A 276 -15.48 3.67 -11.59
C CYS A 276 -16.61 4.29 -10.75
N ASP A 277 -16.79 5.61 -10.82
CA ASP A 277 -17.88 6.36 -10.17
C ASP A 277 -19.27 5.83 -10.57
N ALA A 278 -20.30 6.12 -9.77
CA ALA A 278 -21.66 5.75 -10.12
C ALA A 278 -22.12 6.52 -11.38
N GLY A 279 -22.71 5.80 -12.33
CA GLY A 279 -23.13 6.39 -13.61
C GLY A 279 -22.00 6.67 -14.60
N ALA A 280 -20.74 6.29 -14.32
CA ALA A 280 -19.64 6.41 -15.27
C ALA A 280 -19.76 5.49 -16.50
N GLY A 281 -20.67 4.49 -16.49
CA GLY A 281 -20.87 3.55 -17.60
C GLY A 281 -19.76 2.50 -17.77
N VAL A 282 -18.77 2.49 -16.89
CA VAL A 282 -17.53 1.68 -17.04
C VAL A 282 -17.78 0.18 -17.27
N MET A 283 -18.84 -0.39 -16.69
CA MET A 283 -19.15 -1.81 -16.86
C MET A 283 -19.69 -2.13 -18.27
N ASP A 284 -20.35 -1.17 -18.92
CA ASP A 284 -20.75 -1.27 -20.32
C ASP A 284 -19.53 -1.16 -21.24
N GLU A 285 -18.59 -0.25 -20.95
CA GLU A 285 -17.33 -0.14 -21.71
C GLU A 285 -16.44 -1.38 -21.58
N VAL A 286 -16.36 -1.97 -20.37
CA VAL A 286 -15.63 -3.22 -20.10
C VAL A 286 -16.25 -4.38 -20.85
N GLU A 287 -17.58 -4.47 -20.84
CA GLU A 287 -18.32 -5.48 -21.61
C GLU A 287 -18.06 -5.33 -23.11
N GLU A 288 -18.27 -4.14 -23.69
CA GLU A 288 -18.00 -3.87 -25.12
C GLU A 288 -16.54 -4.16 -25.51
N TYR A 289 -15.58 -3.74 -24.68
CA TYR A 289 -14.17 -4.01 -24.92
C TYR A 289 -13.87 -5.50 -24.97
N LEU A 290 -14.32 -6.28 -23.99
CA LEU A 290 -14.07 -7.72 -23.93
C LEU A 290 -14.73 -8.47 -25.09
N ASP A 291 -15.94 -8.07 -25.45
CA ASP A 291 -16.68 -8.58 -26.60
C ASP A 291 -15.95 -8.30 -27.93
N ALA A 292 -15.44 -7.09 -28.11
CA ALA A 292 -14.64 -6.72 -29.28
C ALA A 292 -13.28 -7.44 -29.32
N HIS A 293 -12.58 -7.53 -28.19
CA HIS A 293 -11.28 -8.19 -28.05
C HIS A 293 -11.39 -9.70 -28.34
N TYR A 294 -12.45 -10.35 -27.83
CA TYR A 294 -12.76 -11.74 -28.11
C TYR A 294 -13.11 -11.98 -29.60
N ARG A 295 -13.92 -11.13 -30.23
CA ARG A 295 -14.21 -11.20 -31.68
C ARG A 295 -12.95 -11.04 -32.54
N GLN A 296 -11.95 -10.30 -32.06
CA GLN A 296 -10.64 -10.14 -32.72
C GLN A 296 -9.69 -11.33 -32.47
N GLY A 297 -10.11 -12.35 -31.71
CA GLY A 297 -9.25 -13.48 -31.32
C GLY A 297 -8.14 -13.12 -30.34
N ARG A 298 -8.25 -11.98 -29.64
CA ARG A 298 -7.26 -11.50 -28.68
C ARG A 298 -7.58 -12.00 -27.27
N THR A 299 -6.54 -12.18 -26.45
CA THR A 299 -6.64 -12.75 -25.10
C THR A 299 -6.55 -11.69 -24.02
N VAL A 300 -7.29 -11.90 -22.93
CA VAL A 300 -7.13 -11.19 -21.64
C VAL A 300 -6.70 -12.22 -20.61
N SER A 301 -5.63 -11.94 -19.86
CA SER A 301 -5.08 -12.88 -18.88
C SER A 301 -6.01 -13.03 -17.68
N TYR A 302 -6.30 -11.90 -17.02
CA TYR A 302 -7.15 -11.77 -15.84
C TYR A 302 -7.65 -10.31 -15.71
N ALA A 303 -8.62 -10.10 -14.82
CA ALA A 303 -9.08 -8.80 -14.37
C ALA A 303 -8.58 -8.51 -12.94
N PHE A 304 -8.22 -7.27 -12.64
CA PHE A 304 -7.72 -6.84 -11.33
C PHE A 304 -8.33 -5.50 -10.89
N LEU A 305 -8.60 -5.36 -9.60
CA LEU A 305 -8.91 -4.08 -8.96
C LEU A 305 -8.63 -4.11 -7.44
N GLU A 306 -8.55 -2.92 -6.84
CA GLU A 306 -8.59 -2.73 -5.39
C GLU A 306 -10.01 -2.38 -4.92
N PHE A 307 -10.45 -2.96 -3.79
CA PHE A 307 -11.79 -2.76 -3.25
C PHE A 307 -11.75 -2.35 -1.76
N PRO A 308 -12.03 -1.07 -1.43
CA PRO A 308 -12.17 0.09 -2.32
C PRO A 308 -10.79 0.55 -2.84
N SER A 309 -10.79 1.30 -3.94
CA SER A 309 -9.58 1.74 -4.64
C SER A 309 -8.70 2.73 -3.86
N ASN A 310 -7.38 2.51 -3.78
CA ASN A 310 -6.45 3.48 -3.17
C ASN A 310 -5.98 4.51 -4.21
N PRO A 311 -6.08 5.85 -3.97
CA PRO A 311 -6.51 6.54 -2.74
C PRO A 311 -7.92 7.17 -2.81
N ILE A 312 -8.65 6.97 -3.90
CA ILE A 312 -9.93 7.66 -4.20
C ILE A 312 -11.16 7.01 -3.56
N LEU A 313 -11.02 5.76 -3.10
CA LEU A 313 -11.97 4.97 -2.32
C LEU A 313 -13.32 4.68 -3.01
N VAL A 314 -13.32 4.74 -4.34
CA VAL A 314 -14.40 4.27 -5.21
C VAL A 314 -14.46 2.74 -5.17
N SER A 315 -15.68 2.20 -5.13
CA SER A 315 -15.99 0.76 -5.05
C SER A 315 -16.68 0.30 -6.34
N ALA A 316 -15.97 -0.42 -7.21
CA ALA A 316 -16.52 -0.86 -8.49
C ALA A 316 -17.67 -1.88 -8.32
N GLU A 317 -18.58 -1.96 -9.29
CA GLU A 317 -19.72 -2.90 -9.29
C GLU A 317 -19.28 -4.36 -9.54
N LEU A 318 -18.72 -4.99 -8.51
CA LEU A 318 -18.10 -6.31 -8.58
C LEU A 318 -19.08 -7.43 -9.01
N GLY A 319 -20.36 -7.34 -8.65
CA GLY A 319 -21.38 -8.31 -9.09
C GLY A 319 -21.58 -8.34 -10.61
N ARG A 320 -21.68 -7.16 -11.24
CA ARG A 320 -21.76 -7.05 -12.70
C ARG A 320 -20.45 -7.45 -13.37
N LEU A 321 -19.30 -7.02 -12.82
CA LEU A 321 -17.98 -7.41 -13.32
C LEU A 321 -17.79 -8.94 -13.31
N ARG A 322 -18.16 -9.64 -12.23
CA ARG A 322 -18.14 -11.11 -12.15
C ARG A 322 -18.95 -11.74 -13.27
N GLY A 323 -20.16 -11.22 -13.54
CA GLY A 323 -21.00 -11.69 -14.63
C GLY A 323 -20.35 -11.53 -16.00
N ILE A 324 -19.67 -10.41 -16.24
CA ILE A 324 -18.92 -10.14 -17.48
C ILE A 324 -17.71 -11.09 -17.60
N THR A 325 -16.82 -11.13 -16.60
CA THR A 325 -15.59 -11.93 -16.66
C THR A 325 -15.86 -13.42 -16.77
N ALA A 326 -16.96 -13.93 -16.18
CA ALA A 326 -17.39 -15.31 -16.32
C ALA A 326 -17.74 -15.68 -17.78
N ARG A 327 -18.41 -14.79 -18.54
CA ARG A 327 -18.76 -15.04 -19.96
C ARG A 327 -17.54 -15.21 -20.86
N HIS A 328 -16.44 -14.51 -20.55
CA HIS A 328 -15.20 -14.57 -21.31
C HIS A 328 -14.15 -15.53 -20.71
N ALA A 329 -14.50 -16.29 -19.66
CA ALA A 329 -13.60 -17.16 -18.90
C ALA A 329 -12.31 -16.44 -18.44
N ILE A 330 -12.47 -15.26 -17.84
CA ILE A 330 -11.41 -14.41 -17.28
C ILE A 330 -11.42 -14.53 -15.75
N PRO A 331 -10.28 -14.88 -15.11
CA PRO A 331 -10.13 -14.82 -13.65
C PRO A 331 -10.29 -13.39 -13.13
N LEU A 332 -11.04 -13.22 -12.05
CA LEU A 332 -11.19 -11.95 -11.34
C LEU A 332 -10.37 -11.96 -10.05
N VAL A 333 -9.34 -11.11 -9.99
CA VAL A 333 -8.49 -10.88 -8.83
C VAL A 333 -8.98 -9.61 -8.12
N VAL A 334 -9.16 -9.67 -6.81
CA VAL A 334 -9.53 -8.51 -5.98
C VAL A 334 -8.50 -8.34 -4.88
N ASP A 335 -7.90 -7.14 -4.78
CA ASP A 335 -7.09 -6.73 -3.63
C ASP A 335 -8.00 -6.04 -2.60
N ASP A 336 -8.15 -6.63 -1.43
CA ASP A 336 -9.02 -6.14 -0.35
C ASP A 336 -8.30 -5.26 0.68
N THR A 337 -7.01 -4.95 0.48
CA THR A 337 -6.11 -4.36 1.49
C THR A 337 -6.71 -3.18 2.26
N VAL A 338 -7.45 -2.30 1.57
CA VAL A 338 -8.04 -1.10 2.16
C VAL A 338 -9.35 -1.40 2.90
N GLY A 339 -10.20 -2.28 2.35
CA GLY A 339 -11.44 -2.69 3.00
C GLY A 339 -11.18 -3.58 4.21
N SER A 340 -10.23 -4.52 4.07
CA SER A 340 -9.74 -5.47 5.05
C SER A 340 -10.71 -6.63 5.36
N PHE A 341 -10.15 -7.84 5.58
CA PHE A 341 -10.88 -9.07 5.88
C PHE A 341 -12.02 -8.91 6.90
N CYS A 342 -11.83 -8.08 7.93
CA CYS A 342 -12.81 -7.90 8.98
C CYS A 342 -14.11 -7.22 8.51
N ASN A 343 -14.02 -6.33 7.51
CA ASN A 343 -15.13 -5.48 7.07
C ASN A 343 -15.89 -6.04 5.87
N ILE A 344 -15.18 -6.60 4.89
CA ILE A 344 -15.74 -6.99 3.59
C ILE A 344 -15.52 -8.47 3.27
N ASP A 345 -16.40 -9.00 2.42
CA ASP A 345 -16.34 -10.37 1.92
C ASP A 345 -16.44 -10.37 0.39
N VAL A 346 -15.29 -10.47 -0.27
CA VAL A 346 -15.19 -10.47 -1.73
C VAL A 346 -15.11 -11.87 -2.33
N LEU A 347 -15.07 -12.93 -1.51
CA LEU A 347 -15.08 -14.32 -1.98
C LEU A 347 -16.31 -14.72 -2.83
N PRO A 348 -17.52 -14.14 -2.64
CA PRO A 348 -18.66 -14.40 -3.54
C PRO A 348 -18.43 -14.00 -5.00
N VAL A 349 -17.42 -13.17 -5.29
CA VAL A 349 -17.11 -12.64 -6.63
C VAL A 349 -15.66 -12.91 -7.08
N ALA A 350 -14.69 -12.93 -6.17
CA ALA A 350 -13.28 -13.11 -6.51
C ALA A 350 -12.93 -14.57 -6.80
N ASP A 351 -12.13 -14.79 -7.85
CA ASP A 351 -11.45 -16.08 -8.09
C ASP A 351 -10.18 -16.18 -7.24
N VAL A 352 -9.50 -15.06 -7.03
CA VAL A 352 -8.33 -14.92 -6.17
C VAL A 352 -8.43 -13.62 -5.37
N LEU A 353 -8.18 -13.71 -4.07
CA LEU A 353 -8.12 -12.58 -3.15
C LEU A 353 -6.65 -12.29 -2.80
N ILE A 354 -6.27 -11.01 -2.88
CA ILE A 354 -4.97 -10.49 -2.45
C ILE A 354 -5.16 -9.56 -1.24
N SER A 355 -4.25 -9.63 -0.27
CA SER A 355 -4.25 -8.70 0.87
C SER A 355 -2.83 -8.37 1.33
N SER A 356 -2.51 -7.09 1.49
CA SER A 356 -1.27 -6.67 2.15
C SER A 356 -1.43 -6.77 3.67
N CYS A 357 -1.09 -7.93 4.22
CA CYS A 357 -1.05 -8.17 5.68
C CYS A 357 -0.11 -7.20 6.43
N THR A 358 0.81 -6.52 5.74
CA THR A 358 1.58 -5.36 6.20
C THR A 358 0.76 -4.23 6.83
N LYS A 359 -0.53 -4.09 6.49
CA LYS A 359 -1.38 -2.93 6.86
C LYS A 359 -2.12 -3.16 8.17
N SER A 360 -3.44 -2.91 8.21
CA SER A 360 -4.30 -3.05 9.39
C SER A 360 -4.25 -4.43 10.05
N PHE A 361 -4.00 -5.50 9.29
CA PHE A 361 -3.81 -6.85 9.84
C PHE A 361 -2.64 -6.90 10.83
N SER A 362 -1.45 -6.41 10.43
CA SER A 362 -0.32 -6.19 11.32
C SER A 362 -0.58 -5.06 12.33
N GLY A 363 -1.00 -3.88 11.90
CA GLY A 363 -1.36 -2.76 12.77
C GLY A 363 -0.21 -1.95 13.36
N TYR A 364 1.01 -2.50 13.45
CA TYR A 364 2.13 -1.86 14.15
C TYR A 364 3.23 -1.28 13.25
N ALA A 365 3.06 -1.41 11.93
CA ALA A 365 4.00 -0.88 10.93
C ALA A 365 5.47 -1.27 11.20
N ASP A 366 5.72 -2.54 11.54
CA ASP A 366 7.06 -3.10 11.79
C ASP A 366 7.32 -4.46 11.10
N VAL A 367 6.41 -4.95 10.27
CA VAL A 367 6.54 -6.23 9.54
C VAL A 367 5.81 -6.14 8.20
N MET A 368 6.36 -6.81 7.18
CA MET A 368 5.79 -6.88 5.84
C MET A 368 5.25 -8.28 5.56
N CYS A 369 4.10 -8.37 4.90
CA CYS A 369 3.58 -9.62 4.35
C CYS A 369 2.51 -9.34 3.28
N GLY A 370 2.41 -10.23 2.31
CA GLY A 370 1.27 -10.36 1.40
C GLY A 370 0.64 -11.74 1.51
N SER A 371 -0.69 -11.80 1.50
CA SER A 371 -1.44 -13.05 1.37
C SER A 371 -2.12 -13.14 0.01
N LEU A 372 -2.11 -14.33 -0.58
CA LEU A 372 -2.87 -14.71 -1.75
C LEU A 372 -3.77 -15.87 -1.35
N VAL A 373 -5.08 -15.71 -1.53
CA VAL A 373 -6.08 -16.73 -1.21
C VAL A 373 -6.78 -17.17 -2.48
N LEU A 374 -6.68 -18.46 -2.80
CA LEU A 374 -7.48 -19.06 -3.88
C LEU A 374 -8.89 -19.37 -3.38
N ASN A 375 -9.91 -19.03 -4.16
CA ASN A 375 -11.28 -19.42 -3.86
C ASN A 375 -11.57 -20.86 -4.37
N PRO A 376 -11.84 -21.87 -3.50
CA PRO A 376 -12.07 -23.24 -3.96
C PRO A 376 -13.36 -23.44 -4.77
N LEU A 377 -14.25 -22.46 -4.80
CA LEU A 377 -15.45 -22.46 -5.65
C LEU A 377 -15.21 -21.81 -7.03
N SER A 378 -14.02 -21.23 -7.27
CA SER A 378 -13.66 -20.67 -8.57
C SER A 378 -13.55 -21.78 -9.64
N PRO A 379 -14.08 -21.58 -10.85
CA PRO A 379 -13.83 -22.50 -11.97
C PRO A 379 -12.36 -22.59 -12.37
N PHE A 380 -11.53 -21.59 -12.01
CA PHE A 380 -10.09 -21.58 -12.28
C PHE A 380 -9.29 -22.28 -11.18
N TYR A 381 -9.89 -22.59 -10.02
CA TYR A 381 -9.20 -23.13 -8.86
C TYR A 381 -8.29 -24.34 -9.17
N PRO A 382 -8.71 -25.38 -9.92
CA PRO A 382 -7.84 -26.54 -10.17
C PRO A 382 -6.55 -26.18 -10.94
N VAL A 383 -6.64 -25.27 -11.92
CA VAL A 383 -5.50 -24.82 -12.73
C VAL A 383 -4.58 -23.93 -11.91
N LEU A 384 -5.14 -22.94 -11.20
CA LEU A 384 -4.37 -22.01 -10.37
C LEU A 384 -3.70 -22.72 -9.20
N LYS A 385 -4.39 -23.63 -8.52
CA LYS A 385 -3.86 -24.47 -7.44
C LYS A 385 -2.71 -25.33 -7.92
N SER A 386 -2.84 -25.95 -9.10
CA SER A 386 -1.76 -26.76 -9.71
C SER A 386 -0.54 -25.91 -10.09
N ALA A 387 -0.75 -24.76 -10.73
CA ALA A 387 0.32 -23.85 -11.12
C ALA A 387 1.06 -23.26 -9.91
N LEU A 388 0.32 -22.82 -8.88
CA LEU A 388 0.91 -22.35 -7.62
C LEU A 388 1.59 -23.48 -6.85
N ALA A 389 1.05 -24.71 -6.81
CA ALA A 389 1.74 -25.84 -6.17
C ALA A 389 3.06 -26.19 -6.87
N ALA A 390 3.15 -26.06 -8.20
CA ALA A 390 4.38 -26.28 -8.93
C ALA A 390 5.47 -25.25 -8.57
N GLY A 391 5.11 -23.95 -8.59
CA GLY A 391 6.06 -22.84 -8.43
C GLY A 391 6.25 -22.30 -7.01
N PHE A 392 5.28 -22.43 -6.11
CA PHE A 392 5.35 -21.82 -4.78
C PHE A 392 6.42 -22.46 -3.90
N ARG A 393 7.27 -21.63 -3.33
CA ARG A 393 8.31 -21.98 -2.37
C ARG A 393 8.33 -20.90 -1.30
N ASN A 394 8.74 -21.25 -0.08
CA ASN A 394 8.62 -20.31 1.03
C ASN A 394 9.77 -19.29 1.00
N GLU A 395 9.42 -18.04 0.73
CA GLU A 395 10.35 -16.91 0.79
C GLU A 395 10.01 -15.95 1.95
N PHE A 396 8.96 -16.25 2.71
CA PHE A 396 8.59 -15.49 3.90
C PHE A 396 9.43 -15.97 5.10
N PHE A 397 10.05 -15.04 5.82
CA PHE A 397 10.99 -15.36 6.89
C PHE A 397 10.26 -15.71 8.20
N SER A 398 10.77 -16.69 8.95
CA SER A 398 10.20 -17.15 10.22
C SER A 398 10.00 -16.02 11.23
N GLY A 399 11.01 -15.16 11.43
CA GLY A 399 10.91 -14.03 12.36
C GLY A 399 9.86 -12.98 11.94
N ASP A 400 9.57 -12.82 10.65
CA ASP A 400 8.47 -11.97 10.18
C ASP A 400 7.11 -12.67 10.32
N ALA A 401 7.04 -13.99 10.08
CA ALA A 401 5.82 -14.76 10.33
C ALA A 401 5.42 -14.76 11.82
N GLU A 402 6.40 -14.92 12.71
CA GLU A 402 6.20 -14.85 14.16
C GLU A 402 5.77 -13.46 14.62
N ARG A 403 6.42 -12.39 14.11
CA ARG A 403 6.00 -11.02 14.38
C ARG A 403 4.59 -10.75 13.89
N LEU A 404 4.25 -11.12 12.66
CA LEU A 404 2.94 -10.90 12.08
C LEU A 404 1.84 -11.68 12.83
N LEU A 405 2.15 -12.88 13.30
CA LEU A 405 1.23 -13.68 14.12
C LEU A 405 0.94 -12.99 15.46
N ALA A 406 1.96 -12.50 16.17
CA ALA A 406 1.78 -11.76 17.42
C ALA A 406 1.00 -10.45 17.18
N ASN A 407 1.40 -9.68 16.17
CA ASN A 407 0.79 -8.41 15.81
C ASN A 407 -0.71 -8.53 15.43
N SER A 408 -1.14 -9.66 14.87
CA SER A 408 -2.52 -9.86 14.42
C SER A 408 -3.47 -10.42 15.51
N GLU A 409 -3.02 -10.57 16.76
CA GLU A 409 -3.86 -11.08 17.86
C GLU A 409 -4.99 -10.11 18.25
N ASP A 410 -4.73 -8.80 18.20
CA ASP A 410 -5.68 -7.73 18.53
C ASP A 410 -6.28 -7.05 17.29
N TYR A 411 -6.18 -7.70 16.12
CA TYR A 411 -6.65 -7.19 14.83
C TYR A 411 -8.10 -6.68 14.86
N LEU A 412 -9.06 -7.47 15.36
CA LEU A 412 -10.47 -7.06 15.40
C LEU A 412 -10.73 -5.89 16.38
N PRO A 413 -10.24 -5.90 17.64
CA PRO A 413 -10.29 -4.73 18.52
C PRO A 413 -9.70 -3.45 17.90
N ARG A 414 -8.51 -3.53 17.26
CA ARG A 414 -7.91 -2.38 16.57
C ARG A 414 -8.77 -1.92 15.41
N SER A 415 -9.24 -2.83 14.55
CA SER A 415 -10.12 -2.50 13.42
C SER A 415 -11.40 -1.80 13.84
N THR A 416 -11.98 -2.12 15.00
CA THR A 416 -13.13 -1.40 15.55
C THR A 416 -12.82 0.08 15.80
N ILE A 417 -11.65 0.38 16.38
CA ILE A 417 -11.18 1.75 16.65
C ILE A 417 -10.88 2.47 15.33
N LEU A 418 -10.17 1.81 14.40
CA LEU A 418 -9.84 2.36 13.08
C LEU A 418 -11.10 2.74 12.29
N ASN A 419 -12.07 1.83 12.20
CA ASN A 419 -13.36 2.06 11.55
C ASN A 419 -14.11 3.24 12.18
N ARG A 420 -14.18 3.30 13.52
CA ARG A 420 -14.84 4.39 14.26
C ARG A 420 -14.18 5.73 13.97
N ASN A 421 -12.87 5.82 14.19
CA ASN A 421 -12.13 7.07 14.04
C ASN A 421 -12.18 7.60 12.60
N ALA A 422 -12.04 6.73 11.60
CA ALA A 422 -12.13 7.12 10.20
C ALA A 422 -13.55 7.58 9.80
N ALA A 423 -14.60 6.87 10.25
CA ALA A 423 -15.97 7.26 9.99
C ALA A 423 -16.34 8.59 10.69
N ALA A 424 -15.86 8.82 11.92
CA ALA A 424 -16.06 10.08 12.64
C ALA A 424 -15.37 11.25 11.92
N LEU A 425 -14.11 11.07 11.51
CA LEU A 425 -13.36 12.08 10.77
C LEU A 425 -13.96 12.38 9.40
N ALA A 426 -14.34 11.36 8.63
CA ALA A 426 -15.02 11.54 7.34
C ALA A 426 -16.35 12.30 7.51
N SER A 427 -17.13 11.97 8.55
CA SER A 427 -18.41 12.64 8.84
C SER A 427 -18.22 14.11 9.27
N TYR A 428 -17.20 14.40 10.08
CA TYR A 428 -16.83 15.76 10.48
C TYR A 428 -16.46 16.62 9.26
N LEU A 429 -15.49 16.16 8.47
CA LEU A 429 -15.02 16.88 7.27
C LEU A 429 -16.13 17.06 6.22
N SER A 430 -17.01 16.07 6.04
CA SER A 430 -18.15 16.17 5.11
C SER A 430 -19.19 17.17 5.58
N SER A 431 -19.39 17.30 6.89
CA SER A 431 -20.27 18.33 7.47
C SER A 431 -19.70 19.73 7.27
N SER A 432 -18.39 19.91 7.42
CA SER A 432 -17.71 21.17 7.10
C SER A 432 -17.78 21.51 5.60
N ALA A 433 -17.62 20.52 4.71
CA ALA A 433 -17.79 20.70 3.27
C ALA A 433 -19.21 21.11 2.87
N ALA A 434 -20.23 20.57 3.55
CA ALA A 434 -21.64 20.84 3.28
C ALA A 434 -22.20 22.12 3.93
N THR A 435 -21.44 22.80 4.79
CA THR A 435 -21.94 23.96 5.55
C THR A 435 -22.20 25.16 4.61
N PRO A 436 -23.46 25.62 4.47
CA PRO A 436 -23.77 26.74 3.58
C PRO A 436 -23.24 28.07 4.15
N SER A 437 -22.62 28.88 3.30
CA SER A 437 -22.15 30.20 3.71
C SER A 437 -23.32 31.12 4.06
N SER A 438 -23.30 31.68 5.27
CA SER A 438 -24.27 32.71 5.70
C SER A 438 -23.90 34.11 5.20
N SER A 439 -22.74 34.28 4.58
CA SER A 439 -22.34 35.46 3.81
C SER A 439 -22.04 35.08 2.35
N SER A 440 -22.02 36.05 1.44
CA SER A 440 -21.70 35.79 0.02
C SER A 440 -20.20 35.58 -0.24
N SER A 441 -19.40 35.12 0.74
CA SER A 441 -17.94 35.20 0.70
C SER A 441 -17.17 34.07 1.42
N SER A 442 -17.80 32.95 1.77
CA SER A 442 -17.13 31.87 2.52
C SER A 442 -17.69 30.49 2.11
N SER A 443 -17.34 30.01 0.91
CA SER A 443 -17.48 28.58 0.62
C SER A 443 -16.48 27.78 1.46
N SER A 444 -16.77 26.51 1.72
CA SER A 444 -15.81 25.60 2.32
C SER A 444 -14.54 25.51 1.47
N PRO A 445 -13.34 25.39 2.06
CA PRO A 445 -12.11 25.06 1.33
C PRO A 445 -12.13 23.62 0.78
N ILE A 446 -12.90 22.72 1.42
CA ILE A 446 -13.03 21.31 1.04
C ILE A 446 -14.00 21.22 -0.14
N LYS A 447 -13.52 20.65 -1.25
CA LYS A 447 -14.30 20.30 -2.43
C LYS A 447 -15.10 19.00 -2.22
N GLN A 448 -14.45 17.98 -1.67
CA GLN A 448 -15.09 16.70 -1.32
C GLN A 448 -14.27 15.89 -0.31
N VAL A 449 -14.95 14.97 0.40
CA VAL A 449 -14.33 13.92 1.20
C VAL A 449 -14.53 12.59 0.47
N LEU A 450 -13.43 11.90 0.22
CA LEU A 450 -13.37 10.60 -0.44
C LEU A 450 -13.28 9.53 0.65
N TYR A 451 -14.41 8.86 0.91
CA TYR A 451 -14.55 7.75 1.85
C TYR A 451 -15.79 6.92 1.44
N PRO A 452 -15.89 5.61 1.74
CA PRO A 452 -17.02 4.83 1.25
C PRO A 452 -18.40 5.27 1.76
N THR A 453 -18.51 5.99 2.88
CA THR A 453 -19.81 6.53 3.33
C THR A 453 -20.26 7.79 2.59
N THR A 454 -19.34 8.47 1.90
CA THR A 454 -19.54 9.74 1.18
C THR A 454 -19.54 9.56 -0.34
N SER A 455 -19.03 8.42 -0.84
CA SER A 455 -19.07 8.06 -2.26
C SER A 455 -20.48 7.67 -2.71
N ASP A 456 -20.80 8.04 -3.95
CA ASP A 456 -21.93 7.53 -4.74
C ASP A 456 -21.90 6.00 -4.96
N THR A 457 -20.70 5.40 -4.96
CA THR A 457 -20.50 3.94 -5.04
C THR A 457 -20.66 3.20 -3.71
N ARG A 458 -21.09 3.88 -2.64
CA ARG A 458 -21.43 3.29 -1.34
C ARG A 458 -22.26 2.00 -1.42
N PRO A 459 -23.32 1.88 -2.27
CA PRO A 459 -24.10 0.65 -2.36
C PRO A 459 -23.27 -0.57 -2.83
N ASN A 460 -22.25 -0.35 -3.66
CA ASN A 460 -21.33 -1.42 -4.08
C ASN A 460 -20.51 -1.92 -2.88
N TYR A 461 -19.96 -1.00 -2.08
CA TYR A 461 -19.26 -1.35 -0.83
C TYR A 461 -20.18 -2.14 0.12
N GLU A 462 -21.36 -1.60 0.42
CA GLU A 462 -22.30 -2.19 1.37
C GLU A 462 -22.84 -3.55 0.89
N SER A 463 -22.95 -3.78 -0.42
CA SER A 463 -23.31 -5.10 -0.98
C SER A 463 -22.29 -6.20 -0.70
N LEU A 464 -21.05 -5.83 -0.36
CA LEU A 464 -19.96 -6.73 -0.01
C LEU A 464 -19.45 -6.52 1.43
N MET A 465 -20.19 -5.78 2.26
CA MET A 465 -19.90 -5.66 3.69
C MET A 465 -20.35 -6.93 4.42
N ARG A 466 -19.50 -7.43 5.35
CA ARG A 466 -19.83 -8.57 6.19
C ARG A 466 -21.03 -8.27 7.10
N PRO A 467 -21.81 -9.29 7.52
CA PRO A 467 -22.71 -9.14 8.66
C PRO A 467 -21.96 -8.82 9.96
N ALA A 468 -22.59 -8.06 10.84
CA ALA A 468 -22.09 -7.82 12.19
C ALA A 468 -22.18 -9.09 13.06
N THR A 469 -21.21 -9.26 13.97
CA THR A 469 -21.19 -10.31 14.98
C THR A 469 -21.15 -9.71 16.39
N PRO A 470 -21.45 -10.48 17.46
CA PRO A 470 -21.45 -9.94 18.83
C PRO A 470 -20.11 -9.34 19.29
N ASP A 471 -19.00 -9.77 18.68
CA ASP A 471 -17.63 -9.34 18.92
C ASP A 471 -17.12 -8.24 17.98
N PHE A 472 -17.76 -8.03 16.81
CA PHE A 472 -17.27 -7.08 15.80
C PHE A 472 -18.37 -6.53 14.89
N THR A 473 -18.44 -5.20 14.79
CA THR A 473 -19.26 -4.50 13.79
C THR A 473 -18.35 -4.01 12.65
N PRO A 474 -18.59 -4.45 11.41
CA PRO A 474 -17.83 -3.99 10.26
C PRO A 474 -18.09 -2.52 9.94
N GLY A 475 -17.08 -1.87 9.38
CA GLY A 475 -17.09 -0.48 8.96
C GLY A 475 -16.41 -0.31 7.60
N TYR A 476 -15.89 0.89 7.33
CA TYR A 476 -15.45 1.26 5.98
C TYR A 476 -13.91 1.41 5.86
N GLY A 477 -13.16 0.80 6.78
CA GLY A 477 -11.70 0.85 6.82
C GLY A 477 -11.15 2.10 7.49
N CYS A 478 -9.83 2.28 7.41
CA CYS A 478 -9.06 3.30 8.13
C CYS A 478 -8.58 4.48 7.26
N LEU A 479 -8.81 4.44 5.94
CA LEU A 479 -8.24 5.37 4.98
C LEU A 479 -9.33 6.30 4.46
N LEU A 480 -9.02 7.60 4.34
CA LEU A 480 -9.84 8.59 3.63
C LEU A 480 -8.94 9.60 2.90
N SER A 481 -9.47 10.29 1.90
CA SER A 481 -8.80 11.44 1.26
C SER A 481 -9.68 12.68 1.33
N VAL A 482 -9.08 13.85 1.53
CA VAL A 482 -9.76 15.14 1.52
C VAL A 482 -9.26 15.92 0.31
N GLU A 483 -10.18 16.32 -0.57
CA GLU A 483 -9.88 17.12 -1.75
C GLU A 483 -10.26 18.57 -1.52
N PHE A 484 -9.33 19.48 -1.80
CA PHE A 484 -9.53 20.92 -1.68
C PHE A 484 -9.81 21.55 -3.04
N HIS A 485 -10.28 22.81 -3.04
CA HIS A 485 -10.48 23.56 -4.28
C HIS A 485 -9.18 23.95 -5.00
N THR A 486 -8.06 24.05 -4.28
CA THR A 486 -6.73 24.38 -4.82
C THR A 486 -5.62 23.64 -4.07
N VAL A 487 -4.47 23.48 -4.72
CA VAL A 487 -3.25 22.92 -4.11
C VAL A 487 -2.77 23.76 -2.93
N ASP A 488 -2.83 25.09 -3.02
CA ASP A 488 -2.41 25.97 -1.91
C ASP A 488 -3.26 25.79 -0.65
N THR A 489 -4.57 25.63 -0.80
CA THR A 489 -5.44 25.35 0.35
C THR A 489 -5.18 23.96 0.94
N ALA A 490 -4.90 22.96 0.09
CA ALA A 490 -4.46 21.63 0.54
C ALA A 490 -3.11 21.67 1.27
N ARG A 491 -2.17 22.51 0.80
CA ARG A 491 -0.87 22.78 1.44
C ARG A 491 -1.04 23.38 2.82
N VAL A 492 -1.81 24.47 2.94
CA VAL A 492 -2.07 25.12 4.24
C VAL A 492 -2.74 24.15 5.22
N PHE A 493 -3.70 23.34 4.77
CA PHE A 493 -4.27 22.28 5.61
C PHE A 493 -3.21 21.26 6.05
N TYR A 494 -2.45 20.68 5.13
CA TYR A 494 -1.45 19.65 5.41
C TYR A 494 -0.32 20.14 6.32
N ASP A 495 0.20 21.34 6.10
CA ASP A 495 1.30 21.92 6.87
C ASP A 495 0.89 22.28 8.32
N ASN A 496 -0.42 22.38 8.59
CA ASN A 496 -0.98 22.56 9.94
C ASN A 496 -1.56 21.25 10.53
N LEU A 497 -1.49 20.10 9.82
CA LEU A 497 -1.85 18.80 10.40
C LEU A 497 -0.75 18.29 11.34
N HIS A 498 -1.05 18.24 12.63
CA HIS A 498 -0.18 17.61 13.63
C HIS A 498 -0.30 16.07 13.65
N PHE A 499 -0.09 15.45 12.48
CA PHE A 499 -0.02 14.00 12.29
C PHE A 499 1.37 13.57 11.78
N HIS A 500 1.67 12.27 11.88
CA HIS A 500 2.87 11.71 11.25
C HIS A 500 2.71 11.71 9.72
N CYS A 501 3.82 11.75 8.98
CA CYS A 501 3.80 12.13 7.56
C CYS A 501 4.46 11.07 6.67
N GLY A 502 3.68 10.17 6.07
CA GLY A 502 4.24 9.08 5.26
C GLY A 502 3.21 8.20 4.53
N PRO A 503 3.69 7.33 3.61
CA PRO A 503 2.85 6.60 2.65
C PRO A 503 2.19 5.32 3.18
N HIS A 504 2.46 4.93 4.43
CA HIS A 504 1.88 3.73 5.05
C HIS A 504 0.40 3.95 5.41
N LEU A 505 -0.32 2.87 5.73
CA LEU A 505 -1.71 2.92 6.18
C LEU A 505 -2.07 1.74 7.08
N GLY A 506 -3.08 1.91 7.94
CA GLY A 506 -3.55 0.90 8.88
C GLY A 506 -2.61 0.66 10.07
N GLY A 507 -1.73 1.63 10.36
CA GLY A 507 -0.86 1.61 11.54
C GLY A 507 -1.55 2.11 12.81
N HIS A 508 -0.86 2.02 13.94
CA HIS A 508 -1.33 2.48 15.26
C HIS A 508 -1.34 4.01 15.40
N ARG A 509 -0.62 4.72 14.53
CA ARG A 509 -0.61 6.19 14.46
C ARG A 509 -1.35 6.71 13.24
N THR A 510 -1.98 7.88 13.38
CA THR A 510 -2.57 8.60 12.25
C THR A 510 -1.46 9.15 11.34
N LEU A 511 -1.54 8.80 10.05
CA LEU A 511 -0.59 9.20 9.01
C LEU A 511 -1.28 10.05 7.95
N ALA A 512 -0.70 11.19 7.58
CA ALA A 512 -1.15 12.04 6.46
C ALA A 512 -0.09 12.12 5.36
N MET A 513 -0.51 12.36 4.11
CA MET A 513 0.39 12.61 2.98
C MET A 513 -0.34 13.28 1.81
N PRO A 514 0.29 14.22 1.07
CA PRO A 514 -0.22 14.74 -0.21
C PRO A 514 0.00 13.72 -1.34
N PHE A 515 -0.61 12.55 -1.19
CA PHE A 515 -0.22 11.29 -1.84
C PHE A 515 -0.12 11.38 -3.37
N ASN A 516 -1.12 11.98 -4.04
CA ASN A 516 -1.11 12.10 -5.51
C ASN A 516 -0.05 13.09 -5.99
N ALA A 517 0.10 14.23 -5.32
CA ALA A 517 1.14 15.22 -5.65
C ALA A 517 2.55 14.65 -5.46
N THR A 518 2.76 13.79 -4.45
CA THR A 518 4.05 13.11 -4.25
C THR A 518 4.29 11.96 -5.23
N LEU A 519 3.28 11.13 -5.57
CA LEU A 519 3.53 9.94 -6.40
C LEU A 519 3.38 10.19 -7.90
N PHE A 520 2.44 11.05 -8.31
CA PHE A 520 2.10 11.28 -9.72
C PHE A 520 2.43 12.71 -10.19
N GLY A 521 2.56 13.66 -9.26
CA GLY A 521 2.77 15.08 -9.55
C GLY A 521 4.14 15.50 -10.10
N ALA A 522 5.10 14.58 -10.25
CA ALA A 522 6.41 14.89 -10.86
C ALA A 522 6.37 14.97 -12.40
N ASP A 523 5.46 14.20 -13.02
CA ASP A 523 5.26 14.17 -14.47
C ASP A 523 3.86 14.73 -14.78
N PRO A 524 3.74 15.86 -15.49
CA PRO A 524 2.45 16.45 -15.84
C PRO A 524 1.52 15.51 -16.62
N VAL A 525 2.06 14.57 -17.40
CA VAL A 525 1.26 13.58 -18.15
C VAL A 525 0.66 12.55 -17.20
N GLN A 526 1.46 12.02 -16.27
CA GLN A 526 0.97 11.10 -15.23
C GLN A 526 -0.02 11.79 -14.30
N MET A 527 0.30 13.01 -13.83
CA MET A 527 -0.60 13.81 -13.01
C MET A 527 -1.96 14.04 -13.68
N ALA A 528 -1.99 14.42 -14.97
CA ALA A 528 -3.22 14.59 -15.72
C ALA A 528 -3.98 13.27 -15.93
N TYR A 529 -3.27 12.17 -16.19
CA TYR A 529 -3.85 10.84 -16.36
C TYR A 529 -4.54 10.34 -15.08
N HIS A 530 -3.86 10.47 -13.93
CA HIS A 530 -4.40 10.09 -12.62
C HIS A 530 -5.55 11.01 -12.18
N ALA A 531 -5.44 12.33 -12.41
CA ALA A 531 -6.51 13.27 -12.11
C ALA A 531 -7.79 13.04 -12.95
N ALA A 532 -7.68 12.53 -14.18
CA ALA A 532 -8.81 12.31 -15.08
C ALA A 532 -9.85 11.29 -14.57
N TYR A 533 -9.47 10.42 -13.63
CA TYR A 533 -10.39 9.50 -12.95
C TYR A 533 -10.51 9.77 -11.43
N GLY A 534 -10.12 10.96 -10.98
CA GLY A 534 -10.38 11.43 -9.62
C GLY A 534 -9.21 11.35 -8.63
N ALA A 535 -7.98 11.03 -9.07
CA ALA A 535 -6.79 11.09 -8.21
C ALA A 535 -6.04 12.44 -8.38
N GLY A 536 -6.67 13.54 -7.95
CA GLY A 536 -6.16 14.91 -8.13
C GLY A 536 -5.02 15.30 -7.18
N PRO A 537 -4.13 16.24 -7.56
CA PRO A 537 -3.02 16.72 -6.72
C PRO A 537 -3.47 17.54 -5.50
N GLU A 538 -4.71 18.05 -5.46
CA GLU A 538 -5.32 18.79 -4.35
C GLU A 538 -5.75 17.88 -3.18
N GLN A 539 -5.39 16.59 -3.20
CA GLN A 539 -5.82 15.59 -2.24
C GLN A 539 -4.79 15.33 -1.14
N VAL A 540 -5.23 15.45 0.12
CA VAL A 540 -4.51 14.99 1.30
C VAL A 540 -5.11 13.66 1.75
N ARG A 541 -4.33 12.58 1.68
CA ARG A 541 -4.74 11.24 2.12
C ARG A 541 -4.39 11.05 3.59
N ILE A 542 -5.35 10.58 4.38
CA ILE A 542 -5.22 10.33 5.82
C ILE A 542 -5.52 8.86 6.11
N SER A 543 -4.55 8.14 6.66
CA SER A 543 -4.77 6.86 7.33
C SER A 543 -4.98 7.13 8.81
N VAL A 544 -6.22 7.01 9.28
CA VAL A 544 -6.60 7.28 10.67
C VAL A 544 -6.15 6.14 11.58
N GLY A 545 -5.53 6.49 12.71
CA GLY A 545 -4.91 5.57 13.65
C GLY A 545 -5.75 5.27 14.89
N LEU A 546 -5.09 4.83 15.96
CA LEU A 546 -5.69 4.38 17.21
C LEU A 546 -5.71 5.46 18.31
N GLU A 547 -5.40 6.71 17.97
CA GLU A 547 -5.52 7.84 18.90
C GLU A 547 -6.97 8.06 19.38
N ASP A 548 -7.11 8.89 20.43
CA ASP A 548 -8.42 9.33 20.88
C ASP A 548 -9.13 10.10 19.75
N GLU A 549 -10.42 9.81 19.56
CA GLU A 549 -11.24 10.40 18.50
C GLU A 549 -11.31 11.92 18.63
N GLY A 550 -11.39 12.44 19.87
CA GLY A 550 -11.41 13.88 20.14
C GLY A 550 -10.06 14.56 19.89
N GLU A 551 -8.94 13.85 20.05
CA GLU A 551 -7.62 14.37 19.69
C GLU A 551 -7.44 14.45 18.16
N ILE A 552 -7.88 13.42 17.42
CA ILE A 552 -7.87 13.40 15.94
C ILE A 552 -8.73 14.54 15.38
N LEU A 553 -9.97 14.66 15.85
CA LEU A 553 -10.91 15.70 15.40
C LEU A 553 -10.43 17.12 15.77
N ALA A 554 -9.79 17.30 16.94
CA ALA A 554 -9.22 18.59 17.32
C ALA A 554 -8.03 18.99 16.43
N ALA A 555 -7.13 18.05 16.11
CA ALA A 555 -5.99 18.31 15.23
C ALA A 555 -6.44 18.71 13.82
N VAL A 556 -7.43 18.00 13.26
CA VAL A 556 -8.00 18.33 11.94
C VAL A 556 -8.78 19.64 11.98
N GLY A 557 -9.52 19.93 13.06
CA GLY A 557 -10.28 21.17 13.21
C GLY A 557 -9.39 22.41 13.24
N GLU A 558 -8.22 22.35 13.89
CA GLU A 558 -7.24 23.45 13.85
C GLU A 558 -6.66 23.64 12.44
N ALA A 559 -6.22 22.55 11.79
CA ALA A 559 -5.71 22.59 10.42
C ALA A 559 -6.74 23.13 9.42
N LEU A 560 -8.01 22.71 9.56
CA LEU A 560 -9.11 23.16 8.71
C LEU A 560 -9.40 24.65 8.91
N ALA A 561 -9.39 25.15 10.15
CA ALA A 561 -9.59 26.59 10.41
C ALA A 561 -8.51 27.46 9.76
N ARG A 562 -7.26 26.98 9.65
CA ARG A 562 -6.20 27.70 8.89
C ARG A 562 -6.46 27.68 7.39
N ALA A 563 -6.92 26.54 6.85
CA ALA A 563 -7.29 26.42 5.44
C ALA A 563 -8.53 27.25 5.07
N GLU A 564 -9.52 27.36 5.97
CA GLU A 564 -10.69 28.23 5.83
C GLU A 564 -10.29 29.71 5.81
N GLU A 565 -9.38 30.13 6.69
CA GLU A 565 -8.86 31.49 6.72
C GLU A 565 -8.12 31.83 5.43
N PHE A 566 -7.18 30.97 5.00
CA PHE A 566 -6.43 31.13 3.75
C PHE A 566 -7.35 31.16 2.52
N HIS A 567 -8.32 30.26 2.43
CA HIS A 567 -9.30 30.23 1.33
C HIS A 567 -10.18 31.49 1.27
N ARG A 568 -10.40 32.17 2.40
CA ARG A 568 -11.16 33.42 2.49
C ARG A 568 -10.33 34.67 2.17
N THR A 569 -9.03 34.69 2.50
CA THR A 569 -8.18 35.90 2.41
C THR A 569 -7.14 35.85 1.29
N GLY A 570 -6.69 34.67 0.89
CA GLY A 570 -5.47 34.46 0.11
C GLY A 570 -4.18 34.66 0.91
N GLU A 571 -4.27 34.91 2.23
CA GLU A 571 -3.13 35.17 3.11
C GLU A 571 -2.94 33.99 4.08
N GLU A 572 -1.71 33.49 4.20
CA GLU A 572 -1.35 32.56 5.27
C GLU A 572 -1.36 33.33 6.59
N GLY A 573 -2.46 33.25 7.33
CA GLY A 573 -2.65 33.99 8.58
C GLY A 573 -1.49 33.76 9.54
N VAL A 574 -0.92 34.85 10.05
CA VAL A 574 0.31 34.86 10.88
C VAL A 574 0.08 34.20 12.24
N GLY A 575 0.06 32.87 12.24
CA GLY A 575 -0.01 32.03 13.43
C GLY A 575 1.32 32.11 14.19
N GLY A 576 1.31 32.80 15.33
CA GLY A 576 2.51 33.09 16.10
C GLY A 576 3.16 31.88 16.77
N VAL A 577 3.95 31.11 16.02
CA VAL A 577 5.20 30.51 16.50
C VAL A 577 6.26 30.72 15.42
N GLY A 578 6.76 31.96 15.33
CA GLY A 578 7.89 32.27 14.46
C GLY A 578 9.18 31.68 15.03
N GLU A 579 9.53 30.47 14.63
CA GLU A 579 10.90 29.97 14.83
C GLU A 579 11.80 30.72 13.84
N VAL A 580 12.42 31.80 14.33
CA VAL A 580 13.34 32.62 13.54
C VAL A 580 14.61 31.80 13.33
N VAL A 581 14.68 31.08 12.20
CA VAL A 581 15.92 30.47 11.72
C VAL A 581 16.87 31.59 11.29
N VAL A 582 17.65 32.10 12.24
CA VAL A 582 18.78 32.98 11.95
C VAL A 582 19.83 32.13 11.26
N ALA A 583 19.99 32.32 9.95
CA ALA A 583 21.14 31.81 9.23
C ALA A 583 22.39 32.52 9.76
N VAL A 584 23.16 31.84 10.61
CA VAL A 584 24.48 32.32 11.05
C VAL A 584 25.49 31.98 9.95
N GLU A 585 25.72 32.93 9.04
CA GLU A 585 26.96 32.93 8.27
C GLU A 585 28.12 33.31 9.20
N GLU A 586 28.95 32.33 9.56
CA GLU A 586 30.22 32.60 10.23
C GLU A 586 31.16 33.32 9.26
N THR A 587 31.26 34.64 9.40
CA THR A 587 32.45 35.39 8.98
C THR A 587 33.06 36.08 10.21
N PRO A 588 34.37 35.92 10.45
CA PRO A 588 34.99 36.48 11.64
C PRO A 588 35.38 37.95 11.40
N GLU A 589 34.60 38.89 11.94
CA GLU A 589 35.11 40.10 12.58
C GLU A 589 34.00 40.84 13.35
N ALA A 590 34.42 41.71 14.29
CA ALA A 590 33.56 42.22 15.36
C ALA A 590 32.45 43.18 14.89
N VAL A 591 31.37 43.31 15.69
CA VAL A 591 31.05 44.56 16.42
C VAL A 591 29.87 44.43 17.40
N THR A 592 29.96 45.26 18.44
CA THR A 592 29.07 45.54 19.58
C THR A 592 27.56 45.65 19.31
N LEU A 593 26.80 45.13 20.29
CA LEU A 593 25.35 45.21 20.48
C LEU A 593 24.80 46.65 20.63
N LEU A 594 23.64 46.94 20.02
CA LEU A 594 22.70 47.95 20.54
C LEU A 594 21.24 47.57 20.22
N ILE A 595 20.36 47.65 21.23
CA ILE A 595 18.93 47.31 21.15
C ILE A 595 18.09 48.58 21.18
N PHE A 596 17.06 48.67 20.35
CA PHE A 596 15.91 49.55 20.62
C PHE A 596 14.58 48.86 20.28
N LEU A 597 13.70 48.82 21.28
CA LEU A 597 12.29 48.40 21.19
C LEU A 597 11.41 49.61 20.90
N LEU A 598 10.49 49.53 19.94
CA LEU A 598 9.29 50.38 19.89
C LEU A 598 8.07 49.60 19.36
N ALA A 599 6.92 49.84 20.01
CA ALA A 599 5.62 49.26 19.67
C ALA A 599 4.82 50.19 18.72
N PRO A 600 3.83 49.66 17.97
CA PRO A 600 3.06 50.47 17.01
C PRO A 600 1.80 51.11 17.60
N SER A 601 1.48 52.30 17.09
CA SER A 601 0.16 52.96 17.16
C SER A 601 0.02 53.91 15.95
N PRO A 602 -1.20 54.32 15.55
CA PRO A 602 -1.59 54.09 14.14
C PRO A 602 -2.00 55.35 13.35
N ALA A 603 -2.27 55.12 12.06
CA ALA A 603 -2.89 56.03 11.07
C ALA A 603 -2.00 57.24 10.65
N THR A 604 -1.97 57.70 9.39
CA THR A 604 -3.11 58.08 8.53
C THR A 604 -2.63 58.31 7.08
N VAL A 605 -3.56 58.21 6.12
CA VAL A 605 -3.48 58.63 4.70
C VAL A 605 -2.85 60.01 4.48
N ILE A 606 -2.11 60.17 3.36
CA ILE A 606 -2.04 61.40 2.52
C ILE A 606 -1.39 61.04 1.15
N GLU A 607 -2.10 61.29 0.04
CA GLU A 607 -1.47 61.51 -1.29
C GLU A 607 -1.02 62.99 -1.38
N PRO A 608 0.00 63.33 -2.19
CA PRO A 608 -0.37 63.88 -3.49
C PRO A 608 0.56 63.56 -4.69
N SER A 609 -0.04 63.67 -5.86
CA SER A 609 0.58 63.76 -7.18
C SER A 609 1.61 64.90 -7.34
N ILE A 610 2.55 64.77 -8.31
CA ILE A 610 2.78 65.71 -9.43
C ILE A 610 3.94 65.26 -10.36
N SER A 611 3.98 65.81 -11.57
CA SER A 611 4.65 65.32 -12.77
C SER A 611 5.99 65.99 -13.19
N ARG A 612 6.79 65.26 -13.99
CA ARG A 612 7.66 65.69 -15.12
C ARG A 612 8.88 66.61 -14.91
N ALA A 613 10.08 66.11 -15.27
CA ALA A 613 10.95 66.55 -16.39
C ALA A 613 12.26 65.70 -16.39
N ARG A 614 12.76 65.01 -17.44
CA ARG A 614 13.15 65.29 -18.85
C ARG A 614 14.59 65.83 -19.07
N THR A 615 15.44 64.99 -19.68
CA THR A 615 16.47 65.26 -20.73
C THR A 615 16.86 63.89 -21.35
N HIS A 616 16.56 63.60 -22.63
CA HIS A 616 17.42 63.68 -23.85
C HIS A 616 18.67 62.75 -23.85
N SER A 617 19.02 61.99 -24.91
CA SER A 617 18.70 62.11 -26.36
C SER A 617 18.70 60.78 -27.16
N ALA A 618 17.87 60.72 -28.23
CA ALA A 618 18.08 60.28 -29.64
C ALA A 618 19.26 59.32 -30.00
N ASN A 619 19.21 58.37 -30.96
CA ASN A 619 18.47 58.15 -32.24
C ASN A 619 18.48 56.61 -32.56
N SER A 620 17.76 55.98 -33.50
CA SER A 620 16.77 56.36 -34.54
C SER A 620 16.05 55.11 -35.10
N LEU A 621 14.74 55.24 -35.42
CA LEU A 621 13.97 54.73 -36.59
C LEU A 621 14.29 53.33 -37.20
N GLY A 622 13.35 52.48 -37.61
CA GLY A 622 11.90 52.61 -37.93
C GLY A 622 11.55 51.58 -39.04
N SER A 623 10.31 51.30 -39.44
CA SER A 623 8.99 51.79 -39.01
C SER A 623 7.85 51.06 -39.76
N THR A 624 6.70 50.88 -39.10
CA THR A 624 5.30 50.93 -39.67
C THR A 624 4.85 49.95 -40.77
N GLY A 625 3.57 49.57 -40.87
CA GLY A 625 2.41 49.93 -40.04
C GLY A 625 1.05 49.57 -40.69
N THR A 626 0.04 49.33 -39.86
CA THR A 626 -1.38 49.07 -40.24
C THR A 626 -2.15 50.34 -40.58
N PRO A 627 -3.39 50.22 -41.10
CA PRO A 627 -4.50 50.87 -40.40
C PRO A 627 -5.79 50.02 -40.27
N ALA A 628 -6.72 50.52 -39.45
CA ALA A 628 -8.02 49.94 -39.05
C ALA A 628 -9.13 50.16 -40.14
N ALA A 629 -10.43 49.83 -40.00
CA ALA A 629 -11.27 49.62 -38.80
C ALA A 629 -12.63 48.94 -39.11
N SER A 630 -13.39 48.68 -38.01
CA SER A 630 -14.87 48.76 -37.90
C SER A 630 -15.80 47.55 -38.12
N ALA A 631 -16.83 47.53 -37.25
CA ALA A 631 -18.19 46.97 -37.36
C ALA A 631 -18.50 45.60 -36.70
N SER A 632 -19.55 45.62 -35.86
CA SER A 632 -20.12 44.53 -35.07
C SER A 632 -21.17 43.72 -35.85
N PHE A 633 -21.42 42.46 -35.45
CA PHE A 633 -22.76 41.86 -35.49
C PHE A 633 -22.92 40.71 -34.46
N LEU A 634 -24.12 40.59 -33.89
CA LEU A 634 -24.57 39.49 -33.04
C LEU A 634 -25.34 38.46 -33.87
N LEU A 635 -25.19 37.15 -33.59
CA LEU A 635 -26.27 36.14 -33.38
C LEU A 635 -25.78 34.67 -33.45
N THR A 636 -26.09 33.92 -32.38
CA THR A 636 -26.45 32.46 -32.29
C THR A 636 -26.32 31.59 -33.57
N SER A 637 -25.76 30.36 -33.56
CA SER A 637 -26.25 29.19 -32.79
C SER A 637 -25.44 27.89 -33.06
N ALA A 638 -25.60 26.89 -32.17
CA ALA A 638 -25.52 25.42 -32.37
C ALA A 638 -24.16 24.66 -32.55
N TYR A 639 -23.89 23.79 -31.57
CA TYR A 639 -23.36 22.41 -31.63
C TYR A 639 -22.45 21.95 -32.79
N LEU A 640 -21.26 21.42 -32.44
CA LEU A 640 -20.97 19.98 -32.53
C LEU A 640 -19.69 19.57 -31.78
N THR A 641 -19.69 18.36 -31.24
CA THR A 641 -18.60 17.72 -30.46
C THR A 641 -17.53 17.08 -31.35
N THR A 642 -16.24 17.26 -31.04
CA THR A 642 -15.16 16.38 -31.51
C THR A 642 -14.07 16.18 -30.44
N TRP A 643 -13.60 14.94 -30.31
CA TRP A 643 -12.46 14.55 -29.47
C TRP A 643 -11.12 14.74 -30.23
N PRO A 644 -9.98 14.94 -29.54
CA PRO A 644 -8.65 14.84 -30.14
C PRO A 644 -8.17 13.37 -30.26
N PRO A 645 -7.20 13.05 -31.16
CA PRO A 645 -7.02 11.71 -31.71
C PRO A 645 -5.92 10.85 -31.04
N ALA A 646 -6.01 9.53 -31.27
CA ALA A 646 -5.00 8.55 -30.92
C ALA A 646 -3.73 8.61 -31.80
N VAL A 647 -2.57 8.31 -31.20
CA VAL A 647 -1.29 8.18 -31.91
C VAL A 647 -1.16 6.78 -32.51
N ILE A 648 -1.00 6.71 -33.83
CA ILE A 648 -0.71 5.47 -34.58
C ILE A 648 0.78 5.44 -34.92
N SER A 649 1.51 4.42 -34.50
CA SER A 649 2.85 4.12 -35.04
C SER A 649 2.79 2.98 -36.04
N SER A 650 2.89 3.30 -37.33
CA SER A 650 3.09 2.31 -38.38
C SER A 650 4.56 1.86 -38.46
N ARG A 651 4.81 0.56 -38.63
CA ARG A 651 6.07 0.06 -39.21
C ARG A 651 5.78 -0.76 -40.47
N SER A 652 6.33 -0.31 -41.59
CA SER A 652 6.23 -0.95 -42.89
C SER A 652 7.32 -2.00 -43.07
N PHE A 653 6.96 -3.12 -43.71
CA PHE A 653 7.91 -4.13 -44.18
C PHE A 653 8.76 -3.58 -45.34
N SER A 654 10.02 -4.04 -45.41
CA SER A 654 10.84 -3.97 -46.62
C SER A 654 11.62 -5.27 -46.79
N THR A 655 11.49 -5.88 -47.97
CA THR A 655 12.18 -7.11 -48.42
C THR A 655 13.43 -6.72 -49.21
N ALA A 656 14.60 -7.38 -49.07
CA ALA A 656 15.00 -8.61 -49.77
C ALA A 656 16.56 -8.68 -49.76
N PRO A 657 17.26 -9.61 -50.45
CA PRO A 657 17.24 -11.08 -50.32
C PRO A 657 18.67 -11.69 -50.16
N PHE A 658 18.83 -12.99 -49.86
CA PHE A 658 19.75 -13.92 -50.59
C PHE A 658 19.57 -15.41 -50.18
N MET A 659 20.00 -16.32 -51.06
CA MET A 659 19.93 -17.80 -51.04
C MET A 659 20.98 -18.48 -50.11
N SER A 660 21.03 -19.80 -49.79
CA SER A 660 20.31 -21.02 -50.24
C SER A 660 20.50 -22.26 -49.31
N SER A 661 19.85 -23.38 -49.66
CA SER A 661 19.98 -24.79 -49.19
C SER A 661 19.19 -25.19 -47.92
N LEU A 662 18.13 -26.01 -47.96
CA LEU A 662 17.89 -27.43 -48.34
C LEU A 662 18.34 -28.50 -47.32
N LEU A 663 17.37 -29.12 -46.62
CA LEU A 663 17.00 -30.54 -46.84
C LEU A 663 15.70 -30.96 -46.12
N LEU A 664 15.00 -31.94 -46.71
CA LEU A 664 13.64 -32.39 -46.41
C LEU A 664 13.45 -33.16 -45.07
N ARG A 665 12.23 -33.09 -44.50
CA ARG A 665 11.27 -34.24 -44.49
C ARG A 665 9.83 -33.87 -44.11
N SER A 666 8.89 -34.37 -44.90
CA SER A 666 7.43 -34.37 -44.70
C SER A 666 7.00 -35.63 -43.88
N ALA A 667 5.74 -35.92 -43.51
CA ALA A 667 4.43 -35.33 -43.80
C ALA A 667 3.39 -35.66 -42.70
N ALA A 668 2.35 -34.82 -42.66
CA ALA A 668 1.00 -34.93 -42.11
C ALA A 668 0.27 -36.29 -42.08
N LEU A 669 -0.72 -36.41 -41.19
CA LEU A 669 -2.12 -36.79 -41.54
C LEU A 669 -3.13 -36.53 -40.38
N VAL A 670 -4.35 -36.12 -40.74
CA VAL A 670 -5.54 -35.89 -39.89
C VAL A 670 -6.69 -36.72 -40.46
N PRO A 671 -7.45 -37.49 -39.65
CA PRO A 671 -8.91 -37.26 -39.47
C PRO A 671 -9.43 -37.73 -38.08
N SER A 672 -10.69 -37.60 -37.64
CA SER A 672 -11.83 -36.70 -37.92
C SER A 672 -12.90 -36.90 -36.82
N VAL A 673 -13.91 -36.03 -36.75
CA VAL A 673 -14.98 -36.01 -35.73
C VAL A 673 -15.99 -37.16 -35.87
N ARG A 674 -16.44 -37.76 -34.74
CA ARG A 674 -17.85 -38.17 -34.55
C ARG A 674 -18.24 -38.41 -33.08
N SER A 675 -19.50 -38.11 -32.78
CA SER A 675 -20.23 -38.37 -31.52
C SER A 675 -20.76 -39.80 -31.44
N ASP A 676 -20.94 -40.38 -30.24
CA ASP A 676 -22.29 -40.60 -29.67
C ASP A 676 -22.32 -41.13 -28.21
N MET A 677 -23.53 -41.26 -27.67
CA MET A 677 -23.89 -41.45 -26.25
C MET A 677 -23.75 -42.86 -25.63
N SER A 678 -23.45 -42.87 -24.32
CA SER A 678 -24.07 -43.67 -23.23
C SER A 678 -23.60 -45.09 -22.82
N MET A 679 -23.83 -45.33 -21.52
CA MET A 679 -23.93 -46.59 -20.74
C MET A 679 -22.67 -47.31 -20.23
N ARG A 680 -22.60 -47.42 -18.89
CA ARG A 680 -21.80 -48.43 -18.12
C ARG A 680 -22.54 -49.78 -18.16
N PRO A 681 -21.88 -50.93 -17.86
CA PRO A 681 -21.92 -51.42 -16.46
C PRO A 681 -20.71 -52.24 -15.94
N CYS A 682 -20.61 -52.31 -14.60
CA CYS A 682 -20.20 -53.43 -13.71
C CYS A 682 -18.85 -54.20 -13.80
N GLU A 683 -18.18 -54.24 -12.62
CA GLU A 683 -17.78 -55.43 -11.82
C GLU A 683 -16.37 -56.10 -11.87
N SER A 684 -16.10 -56.83 -10.76
CA SER A 684 -14.87 -57.54 -10.29
C SER A 684 -13.70 -56.64 -9.85
N VAL A 685 -13.12 -56.69 -8.63
CA VAL A 685 -12.99 -57.68 -7.52
C VAL A 685 -11.93 -58.77 -7.71
N ALA A 686 -10.82 -58.65 -6.97
CA ALA A 686 -10.04 -59.76 -6.41
C ALA A 686 -9.19 -59.29 -5.21
N ALA A 687 -9.05 -60.13 -4.17
CA ALA A 687 -8.28 -59.88 -2.95
C ALA A 687 -7.53 -61.16 -2.52
N VAL A 688 -6.42 -61.05 -1.77
CA VAL A 688 -5.68 -62.21 -1.20
C VAL A 688 -5.08 -61.92 0.19
N LEU A 689 -5.55 -62.67 1.20
CA LEU A 689 -4.92 -63.29 2.41
C LEU A 689 -3.66 -62.65 3.08
N SER A 690 -3.47 -62.49 4.41
CA SER A 690 -3.91 -63.11 5.70
C SER A 690 -2.99 -64.19 6.33
N ALA A 691 -2.44 -63.92 7.55
CA ALA A 691 -2.05 -64.83 8.68
C ALA A 691 -1.25 -64.03 9.77
N ASP A 692 -1.74 -63.78 11.00
CA ASP A 692 -1.54 -64.52 12.30
C ASP A 692 -0.21 -64.20 13.07
N LEU A 693 -0.06 -64.14 14.42
CA LEU A 693 -0.88 -64.53 15.61
C LEU A 693 -0.40 -63.87 16.96
N MET A 694 -1.32 -63.69 17.94
CA MET A 694 -1.16 -63.53 19.44
C MET A 694 -0.50 -62.24 20.02
N SER A 695 -0.86 -61.71 21.23
CA SER A 695 -1.50 -62.32 22.43
C SER A 695 -2.56 -61.44 23.18
N ARG A 696 -3.11 -61.94 24.31
CA ARG A 696 -4.36 -61.54 25.03
C ARG A 696 -4.10 -60.53 26.19
N SER A 697 -5.05 -59.92 26.93
CA SER A 697 -6.44 -60.29 27.34
C SER A 697 -7.33 -59.06 27.73
N ALA A 698 -8.60 -58.99 27.32
CA ALA A 698 -9.86 -59.17 28.11
C ALA A 698 -10.02 -58.30 29.41
N SER A 699 -11.17 -57.68 29.73
CA SER A 699 -12.58 -58.09 29.51
C SER A 699 -13.58 -56.90 29.47
N ARG A 700 -14.63 -56.93 28.61
CA ARG A 700 -16.10 -57.06 28.92
C ARG A 700 -16.72 -56.01 29.90
N THR A 701 -17.94 -55.45 29.72
CA THR A 701 -19.03 -55.65 28.72
C THR A 701 -20.09 -54.52 28.79
N SER A 702 -20.70 -54.17 27.64
CA SER A 702 -22.15 -53.88 27.36
C SER A 702 -22.98 -52.92 28.25
N SER A 703 -23.99 -52.16 27.79
CA SER A 703 -24.61 -51.99 26.46
C SER A 703 -25.76 -50.96 26.46
N ARG A 704 -25.98 -50.31 25.30
CA ARG A 704 -27.27 -49.84 24.72
C ARG A 704 -27.98 -48.64 25.40
N VAL A 705 -28.26 -47.52 24.70
CA VAL A 705 -29.29 -47.27 23.64
C VAL A 705 -30.71 -47.26 24.28
N THR A 706 -31.59 -46.24 24.13
CA THR A 706 -31.99 -45.45 22.95
C THR A 706 -32.44 -44.00 23.29
N SER A 707 -32.26 -43.13 22.29
CA SER A 707 -33.01 -41.90 21.88
C SER A 707 -34.55 -41.91 21.95
N VAL A 708 -35.19 -40.71 21.96
CA VAL A 708 -36.18 -40.18 20.95
C VAL A 708 -36.97 -38.94 21.48
N ASP A 709 -36.61 -37.76 20.97
CA ASP A 709 -37.39 -36.79 20.14
C ASP A 709 -38.63 -35.96 20.62
N ARG A 710 -38.77 -34.76 19.99
CA ARG A 710 -39.90 -33.80 19.81
C ARG A 710 -40.50 -33.05 21.03
N ARG A 711 -40.35 -31.71 21.13
CA ARG A 711 -40.96 -30.56 20.37
C ARG A 711 -42.42 -30.23 20.78
N ILE A 712 -42.72 -28.96 21.12
CA ILE A 712 -43.70 -28.06 20.44
C ILE A 712 -43.87 -26.68 21.16
N LEU A 713 -44.11 -25.66 20.32
CA LEU A 713 -44.60 -24.26 20.42
C LEU A 713 -45.42 -23.80 21.67
N ALA A 714 -45.75 -22.50 21.87
CA ALA A 714 -45.25 -21.16 21.47
C ALA A 714 -46.17 -20.05 22.05
N CYS A 715 -45.80 -18.76 21.88
CA CYS A 715 -46.68 -17.56 21.94
C CYS A 715 -47.29 -17.14 23.30
N ALA A 716 -47.56 -15.86 23.59
CA ALA A 716 -47.17 -14.58 22.96
C ALA A 716 -47.41 -13.37 23.90
N SER A 717 -46.73 -12.24 23.59
CA SER A 717 -47.18 -10.84 23.72
C SER A 717 -47.88 -10.29 24.98
N ALA A 718 -47.35 -9.18 25.53
CA ALA A 718 -48.04 -7.87 25.53
C ALA A 718 -47.15 -6.71 26.02
N SER A 719 -47.40 -5.51 25.47
CA SER A 719 -46.63 -4.27 25.62
C SER A 719 -46.72 -3.58 27.00
N ARG A 720 -45.76 -2.70 27.31
CA ARG A 720 -46.00 -1.47 28.08
C ARG A 720 -44.99 -0.36 27.73
N ILE A 721 -45.52 0.82 27.45
CA ILE A 721 -44.79 2.09 27.39
C ILE A 721 -44.87 2.73 28.78
N ILE A 722 -43.72 3.10 29.37
CA ILE A 722 -43.63 4.12 30.42
C ILE A 722 -42.33 4.90 30.19
N ASP A 723 -42.45 6.21 30.05
CA ASP A 723 -41.37 7.19 30.19
C ASP A 723 -41.39 7.75 31.61
N SER A 724 -40.23 7.76 32.30
CA SER A 724 -39.91 8.72 33.37
C SER A 724 -38.50 8.51 33.94
N SER A 725 -37.66 9.50 33.71
CA SER A 725 -36.62 10.08 34.60
C SER A 725 -36.36 9.53 36.02
N CYS A 726 -35.08 9.65 36.42
CA CYS A 726 -34.50 9.59 37.79
C CYS A 726 -34.29 8.22 38.49
N ARG A 727 -33.00 7.87 38.69
CA ARG A 727 -32.35 7.39 39.95
C ARG A 727 -30.83 7.45 39.76
N VAL A 728 -30.10 8.29 40.50
CA VAL A 728 -29.61 8.10 41.89
C VAL A 728 -28.64 6.93 42.04
N VAL A 729 -27.35 7.30 41.98
CA VAL A 729 -26.16 6.79 42.70
C VAL A 729 -26.21 5.36 43.28
N ALA A 730 -25.28 4.52 42.80
CA ALA A 730 -24.67 3.45 43.60
C ALA A 730 -23.15 3.43 43.37
N VAL A 731 -22.38 3.97 44.34
CA VAL A 731 -20.92 3.84 44.37
C VAL A 731 -20.57 2.64 45.23
N MET A 732 -20.06 1.56 44.63
CA MET A 732 -19.46 0.46 45.38
C MET A 732 -17.94 0.61 45.43
N ARG A 733 -17.43 0.95 46.61
CA ARG A 733 -16.03 0.67 46.97
C ARG A 733 -15.93 -0.81 47.35
N PHE A 734 -14.94 -1.51 46.83
CA PHE A 734 -14.39 -2.71 47.46
C PHE A 734 -12.98 -2.41 47.95
N SER A 735 -12.69 -2.81 49.19
CA SER A 735 -11.38 -2.67 49.81
C SER A 735 -10.95 -4.02 50.37
N ALA A 736 -9.80 -4.48 49.89
CA ALA A 736 -8.82 -5.41 50.47
C ALA A 736 -9.27 -6.48 51.49
N GLU A 737 -8.85 -7.73 51.22
CA GLU A 737 -8.17 -8.51 52.24
C GLU A 737 -7.00 -9.34 51.65
N ARG A 738 -6.09 -9.83 52.51
CA ARG A 738 -4.72 -10.24 52.16
C ARG A 738 -4.52 -11.77 52.17
N THR A 739 -3.59 -12.26 51.33
CA THR A 739 -2.52 -13.29 51.57
C THR A 739 -2.00 -13.76 50.19
N SER A 740 -0.74 -14.13 49.93
CA SER A 740 0.55 -14.09 50.66
C SER A 740 1.69 -14.39 49.66
N TRP A 741 2.88 -13.83 49.83
CA TRP A 741 4.08 -14.09 48.98
C TRP A 741 4.77 -15.43 49.34
N PRO A 742 5.47 -16.09 48.38
CA PRO A 742 6.93 -15.91 48.19
C PRO A 742 7.37 -15.94 46.70
N SER A 743 8.61 -15.62 46.26
CA SER A 743 9.73 -14.79 46.77
C SER A 743 10.87 -14.73 45.68
N LEU A 744 12.06 -14.17 45.99
CA LEU A 744 13.28 -14.02 45.14
C LEU A 744 13.20 -13.01 43.97
N ARG A 745 14.26 -12.26 43.64
CA ARG A 745 15.47 -11.81 44.39
C ARG A 745 16.05 -10.60 43.63
N ILE A 746 16.32 -9.48 44.30
CA ILE A 746 17.03 -8.33 43.70
C ILE A 746 18.48 -8.35 44.18
N SER A 747 19.42 -8.12 43.27
CA SER A 747 20.82 -7.85 43.56
C SER A 747 21.07 -6.35 43.51
N THR A 748 21.50 -5.78 44.64
CA THR A 748 21.98 -4.39 44.72
C THR A 748 23.48 -4.32 44.59
N TYR A 749 23.99 -3.40 43.78
CA TYR A 749 25.32 -2.83 43.98
C TYR A 749 25.20 -1.32 44.20
N ALA A 750 25.95 -0.81 45.17
CA ALA A 750 25.97 0.60 45.54
C ALA A 750 27.41 1.09 45.63
N SER A 751 27.64 2.34 45.22
CA SER A 751 28.80 3.12 45.64
C SER A 751 28.45 4.61 45.67
N THR A 752 28.81 5.27 46.77
CA THR A 752 28.46 6.64 47.15
C THR A 752 29.62 7.62 46.95
N ASN A 753 29.32 8.92 46.76
CA ASN A 753 29.85 10.09 47.50
C ASN A 753 29.38 11.41 46.81
N CYS A 754 28.69 12.35 47.49
CA CYS A 754 29.23 13.42 48.39
C CYS A 754 30.11 14.43 47.61
N LEU A 755 29.93 15.77 47.54
CA LEU A 755 29.33 16.87 48.36
C LEU A 755 29.07 18.10 47.42
N ALA A 756 28.48 19.27 47.74
CA ALA A 756 27.57 19.80 48.79
C ALA A 756 27.15 21.28 48.48
N ALA A 757 26.15 21.82 49.20
CA ALA A 757 25.86 23.26 49.46
C ALA A 757 25.44 24.19 48.28
N SER A 758 24.65 25.27 48.44
CA SER A 758 23.73 25.73 49.52
C SER A 758 22.87 26.94 49.04
N CYS A 759 21.61 27.05 49.52
CA CYS A 759 20.78 28.27 49.80
C CYS A 759 20.64 29.40 48.72
N VAL A 760 19.46 29.97 48.41
CA VAL A 760 18.72 30.99 49.21
C VAL A 760 17.41 31.42 48.47
N MET A 761 16.27 31.50 49.19
CA MET A 761 15.06 32.40 49.13
C MET A 761 14.48 33.04 47.83
N VAL A 762 13.22 33.54 47.71
CA VAL A 762 11.86 33.39 48.34
C VAL A 762 10.87 34.26 47.50
N GLY A 763 9.59 33.85 47.35
CA GLY A 763 8.44 34.74 47.04
C GLY A 763 8.16 35.05 45.54
N TRP A 764 6.94 35.42 45.11
CA TRP A 764 5.71 35.74 45.85
C TRP A 764 4.41 35.44 45.05
N MET A 765 3.25 35.86 45.57
CA MET A 765 1.89 35.35 45.29
C MET A 765 1.17 35.79 44.00
N LEU A 766 0.23 34.91 43.57
CA LEU A 766 -1.14 35.15 43.05
C LEU A 766 -1.59 36.56 42.67
N ALA A 767 -2.24 36.66 41.50
CA ALA A 767 -3.43 37.50 41.30
C ALA A 767 -4.46 36.77 40.41
N ARG A 768 -5.74 36.81 40.80
CA ARG A 768 -6.89 36.38 40.00
C ARG A 768 -7.56 37.59 39.35
N ALA A 769 -8.01 37.42 38.12
CA ALA A 769 -9.30 37.93 37.62
C ALA A 769 -9.87 36.87 36.67
#